data_AF-A0A8H4QSC2-F1
#
_entry.id   AF-A0A8H4QSC2-F1
#
_cell.length_a   1.000
_cell.length_b   1.000
_cell.length_c   1.000
_cell.angle_alpha   90.00
_cell.angle_beta   90.00
_cell.angle_gamma   90.00
#
_symmetry.space_group_name_H-M   'P 1'
#
loop_
_entity.id
_entity.type
_entity.pdbx_description
1 polymer ?
#
loop_
_entity_poly.entity_id
_entity_poly.type
_entity_poly.pdbx_seq_one_letter_code
_entity_poly.pdbx_strand_id
1 'polypeptide(L)'
;MEYVAYQSDSEGELENNVVRHIKDPIHDYIPISKSLARFIDTKQFQRLRNIKQLGTSSYVWPSACHTRFEHCLGVAFLARQMATHLQKSQPKLQITDRDVDCVEIAGLCHDLGHGPWSHVWDGMFIPRVIKDRKWRHEDGSEMMFDALVKDHKIDISEEDQKFVKALIAGEHSRTPHEKPFLFDIVANKRNGLDVDKFDYIHRDSQVIGEPIHLSLVRLVNSARVLDNQICYNIKDANHIYDICVARFKLHKTFYNHKTAKAIEYMIIDALIAADPYLKISGRIWDPKKFLYLTDSLLETIESSEAPELEEARNIVDRIRTRDTYKDVDFKVIDWPMIPTFRKEVTPANILKAIMERQSETSQLDPPTLERSISSSTVSSSVSEEDPLDESDIIVDIAVMHYGMQDKNPVDKVHFYSKRHPNRSGPAQAGVYSNLIPAHFAEGLLRVYTKKTKYFGIVQAGYRDILRNLEKRLSTEEPVEGMTPLDPMAPTPPASEPPTTPKAHSRNLSFTFAAAGNKTTPFSDNSFTTVSPSFAPASPTQGSRKVTRRKRSRDEASTSVQDAPSKKRNATHSRFEHSLGVAYLARKMVEHLGKAQPELGITPRDVALVEIAGLCHDLGHGPWSHAWDSLFMPKAIPGTTWTHEVGSEMMFDYLIKDNDIDMRPEDQEFVKALIAGDSSRTPNEKGFLFDIVANKRNGLDVDKCDYLPRDRRMVGISADHSLSRLFRTARVIDNQICYDIKEAGTVYDFFADRYKMHSKVYNHKTTKAMEYMIIDGLLAAQPYLHLAESVFNPEEYLGLTDCIMNRIQHAKEPELAEARAIFTRIPKRNLYKKIGSTIIKWKTRDFYRQNVTPERLIATAKALPPSLEGDHAASVPDLDKLKTTDIIVDFSSRNYGMKEKNPLDFVKFYSKHDPFTCRKADPKDYSSLQHEFFSEDGMSAFVKHKEYRDVMKAAYNALLKSLEVKED
;
A
#
# COMPACT_ATOMS: atom_id res chain seq x y z
N MET A 1 27.39 -13.75 -0.11
CA MET A 1 26.70 -12.86 0.83
C MET A 1 27.53 -12.84 2.10
N GLU A 2 28.53 -11.95 2.17
CA GLU A 2 29.25 -11.68 3.42
C GLU A 2 28.61 -10.44 4.03
N TYR A 3 28.00 -10.63 5.20
CA TYR A 3 27.63 -9.55 6.09
C TYR A 3 28.94 -8.89 6.55
N VAL A 4 29.20 -7.67 6.09
CA VAL A 4 30.20 -6.82 6.74
C VAL A 4 29.55 -6.31 8.02
N ALA A 5 29.82 -6.99 9.12
CA ALA A 5 29.65 -6.45 10.46
C ALA A 5 30.57 -5.23 10.57
N TYR A 6 29.99 -4.04 10.58
CA TYR A 6 30.70 -2.83 10.96
C TYR A 6 30.88 -2.86 12.48
N GLN A 7 32.01 -3.37 12.97
CA GLN A 7 32.46 -3.11 14.34
C GLN A 7 33.35 -1.87 14.31
N SER A 8 32.95 -0.81 15.03
CA SER A 8 33.81 0.35 15.30
C SER A 8 33.59 0.85 16.73
N ASP A 9 34.68 1.17 17.43
CA ASP A 9 34.78 1.50 18.86
C ASP A 9 34.00 2.75 19.34
N SER A 10 33.12 3.32 18.51
CA SER A 10 32.20 4.42 18.85
C SER A 10 30.75 3.96 19.13
N GLU A 11 30.46 2.66 19.01
CA GLU A 11 29.12 2.10 19.28
C GLU A 11 28.71 2.15 20.76
N GLY A 12 29.67 2.25 21.69
CA GLY A 12 29.39 2.20 23.14
C GLY A 12 28.43 3.28 23.67
N GLU A 13 28.33 4.46 23.04
CA GLU A 13 27.38 5.51 23.46
C GLU A 13 26.07 5.51 22.64
N LEU A 14 26.11 5.08 21.37
CA LEU A 14 24.93 4.98 20.51
C LEU A 14 24.06 3.75 20.84
N GLU A 15 24.68 2.59 21.13
CA GLU A 15 23.96 1.39 21.57
C GLU A 15 23.21 1.64 22.89
N ASN A 16 23.75 2.48 23.77
CA ASN A 16 23.13 2.82 25.05
C ASN A 16 21.88 3.72 24.94
N ASN A 17 21.63 4.34 23.77
CA ASN A 17 20.48 5.24 23.54
C ASN A 17 19.37 4.66 22.65
N VAL A 18 19.60 3.52 21.98
CA VAL A 18 18.59 2.85 21.16
C VAL A 18 17.60 2.11 22.07
N VAL A 19 16.33 2.49 22.00
CA VAL A 19 15.27 1.87 22.82
C VAL A 19 14.57 0.71 22.12
N ARG A 20 14.64 0.66 20.78
CA ARG A 20 14.06 -0.40 19.95
C ARG A 20 14.56 -0.37 18.52
N HIS A 21 14.32 -1.46 17.81
CA HIS A 21 14.42 -1.53 16.36
C HIS A 21 13.03 -1.72 15.73
N ILE A 22 12.81 -1.11 14.57
CA ILE A 22 11.62 -1.33 13.74
C ILE A 22 12.08 -2.05 12.47
N LYS A 23 11.45 -3.19 12.16
CA LYS A 23 11.67 -3.89 10.90
C LYS A 23 10.89 -3.19 9.78
N ASP A 24 11.59 -2.70 8.78
CA ASP A 24 11.09 -2.05 7.58
C ASP A 24 11.49 -2.88 6.34
N PRO A 25 10.59 -3.09 5.36
CA PRO A 25 10.89 -3.92 4.19
C PRO A 25 11.93 -3.31 3.23
N ILE A 26 12.22 -2.01 3.33
CA ILE A 26 13.16 -1.30 2.47
C ILE A 26 14.54 -1.21 3.12
N HIS A 27 14.58 -0.78 4.37
CA HIS A 27 15.82 -0.46 5.12
C HIS A 27 16.21 -1.51 6.16
N ASP A 28 15.46 -2.60 6.27
CA ASP A 28 15.62 -3.64 7.29
C ASP A 28 15.40 -3.10 8.72
N TYR A 29 16.35 -3.23 9.64
CA TYR A 29 16.17 -2.77 11.02
C TYR A 29 16.54 -1.30 11.16
N ILE A 30 15.53 -0.46 11.35
CA ILE A 30 15.69 0.96 11.67
C ILE A 30 15.85 1.12 13.19
N PRO A 31 17.02 1.58 13.69
CA PRO A 31 17.22 1.84 15.12
C PRO A 31 16.46 3.11 15.53
N ILE A 32 15.77 3.05 16.67
CA ILE A 32 15.01 4.17 17.21
C ILE A 32 15.60 4.59 18.56
N SER A 33 16.16 5.80 18.60
CA SER A 33 16.69 6.40 19.82
C SER A 33 15.59 6.79 20.81
N LYS A 34 15.95 7.00 22.08
CA LYS A 34 15.03 7.53 23.10
C LYS A 34 14.44 8.89 22.69
N SER A 35 15.24 9.75 22.04
CA SER A 35 14.80 11.06 21.54
C SER A 35 13.76 10.90 20.44
N LEU A 36 14.08 10.13 19.39
CA LEU A 36 13.21 9.90 18.24
C LEU A 36 11.88 9.23 18.64
N ALA A 37 11.93 8.29 19.61
CA ALA A 37 10.73 7.63 20.13
C ALA A 37 9.71 8.61 20.72
N ARG A 38 10.14 9.76 21.29
CA ARG A 38 9.25 10.78 21.85
C ARG A 38 8.41 11.49 20.78
N PHE A 39 8.88 11.52 19.53
CA PHE A 39 8.12 12.02 18.39
C PHE A 39 7.25 10.92 17.78
N ILE A 40 7.79 9.72 17.61
CA ILE A 40 7.07 8.60 16.98
C ILE A 40 5.86 8.16 17.80
N ASP A 41 6.00 8.04 19.12
CA ASP A 41 4.95 7.54 20.02
C ASP A 41 3.95 8.64 20.43
N THR A 42 3.50 9.42 19.45
CA THR A 42 2.53 10.52 19.61
C THR A 42 1.32 10.31 18.72
N LYS A 43 0.14 10.81 19.14
CA LYS A 43 -1.08 10.74 18.30
C LYS A 43 -0.85 11.42 16.94
N GLN A 44 -0.10 12.52 16.92
CA GLN A 44 0.22 13.32 15.73
C GLN A 44 1.01 12.53 14.70
N PHE A 45 2.04 11.79 15.12
CA PHE A 45 2.83 10.97 14.19
C PHE A 45 2.13 9.65 13.84
N GLN A 46 1.49 8.99 14.82
CA GLN A 46 0.75 7.74 14.56
C GLN A 46 -0.44 7.91 13.61
N ARG A 47 -0.99 9.14 13.49
CA ARG A 47 -1.99 9.50 12.48
C ARG A 47 -1.58 9.08 11.07
N LEU A 48 -0.29 9.17 10.74
CA LEU A 48 0.21 8.87 9.40
C LEU A 48 -0.03 7.41 8.96
N ARG A 49 -0.33 6.49 9.90
CA ARG A 49 -0.76 5.11 9.60
C ARG A 49 -2.09 5.04 8.85
N ASN A 50 -2.89 6.11 8.89
CA ASN A 50 -4.22 6.15 8.30
C ASN A 50 -4.25 7.05 7.04
N ILE A 51 -3.09 7.32 6.45
CA ILE A 51 -2.94 8.16 5.26
C ILE A 51 -2.06 7.42 4.26
N LYS A 52 -2.67 6.94 3.17
CA LYS A 52 -1.94 6.22 2.12
C LYS A 52 -0.96 7.14 1.41
N GLN A 53 0.25 6.63 1.18
CA GLN A 53 1.30 7.34 0.46
C GLN A 53 0.84 7.74 -0.94
N LEU A 54 0.26 6.79 -1.67
CA LEU A 54 -0.15 6.93 -3.08
C LEU A 54 -1.65 7.21 -3.26
N GLY A 55 -2.34 7.60 -2.18
CA GLY A 55 -3.75 7.98 -2.21
C GLY A 55 -4.64 6.92 -2.86
N THR A 56 -5.26 7.27 -3.99
CA THR A 56 -6.22 6.43 -4.72
C THR A 56 -5.57 5.34 -5.56
N SER A 57 -4.24 5.29 -5.65
CA SER A 57 -3.53 4.25 -6.40
C SER A 57 -3.85 2.84 -5.88
N SER A 58 -4.22 2.69 -4.60
CA SER A 58 -4.66 1.42 -4.02
C SER A 58 -5.89 0.82 -4.70
N TYR A 59 -6.72 1.64 -5.35
CA TYR A 59 -7.89 1.19 -6.12
C TYR A 59 -7.52 0.63 -7.51
N VAL A 60 -6.26 0.74 -7.92
CA VAL A 60 -5.73 0.22 -9.20
C VAL A 60 -4.68 -0.85 -8.95
N TRP A 61 -3.75 -0.57 -8.04
CA TRP A 61 -2.76 -1.51 -7.52
C TRP A 61 -3.11 -1.82 -6.06
N PRO A 62 -3.79 -2.94 -5.79
CA PRO A 62 -4.22 -3.30 -4.44
C PRO A 62 -3.09 -3.36 -3.42
N SER A 63 -1.84 -3.46 -3.87
CA SER A 63 -0.66 -3.55 -3.02
C SER A 63 -0.20 -2.19 -2.52
N ALA A 64 -0.62 -1.09 -3.15
CA ALA A 64 -0.26 0.28 -2.80
C ALA A 64 -0.99 0.77 -1.52
N CYS A 65 -0.95 -0.05 -0.47
CA CYS A 65 -1.54 0.18 0.84
C CYS A 65 -0.58 0.82 1.84
N HIS A 66 0.69 1.03 1.47
CA HIS A 66 1.67 1.66 2.35
C HIS A 66 1.29 3.11 2.66
N THR A 67 1.69 3.54 3.84
CA THR A 67 1.25 4.77 4.47
C THR A 67 2.41 5.74 4.63
N ARG A 68 2.08 7.01 4.88
CA ARG A 68 3.07 8.05 5.16
C ARG A 68 3.93 7.72 6.39
N PHE A 69 3.45 6.86 7.30
CA PHE A 69 4.16 6.49 8.53
C PHE A 69 5.49 5.79 8.25
N GLU A 70 5.49 4.68 7.51
CA GLU A 70 6.71 3.94 7.19
C GLU A 70 7.64 4.70 6.25
N HIS A 71 7.08 5.54 5.36
CA HIS A 71 7.87 6.47 4.55
C HIS A 71 8.66 7.44 5.42
N CYS A 72 8.00 8.13 6.36
CA CYS A 72 8.67 9.05 7.30
C CYS A 72 9.76 8.38 8.13
N LEU A 73 9.56 7.11 8.55
CA LEU A 73 10.60 6.35 9.24
C LEU A 73 11.82 6.10 8.34
N GLY A 74 11.59 5.74 7.08
CA GLY A 74 12.66 5.55 6.10
C GLY A 74 13.41 6.85 5.78
N VAL A 75 12.71 7.97 5.64
CA VAL A 75 13.30 9.30 5.41
C VAL A 75 14.15 9.72 6.62
N ALA A 76 13.64 9.57 7.84
CA ALA A 76 14.41 9.84 9.06
C ALA A 76 15.70 9.01 9.13
N PHE A 77 15.61 7.71 8.82
CA PHE A 77 16.76 6.82 8.78
C PHE A 77 17.80 7.28 7.77
N LEU A 78 17.40 7.54 6.52
CA LEU A 78 18.31 8.02 5.47
C LEU A 78 18.90 9.39 5.78
N ALA A 79 18.12 10.30 6.40
CA ALA A 79 18.57 11.62 6.83
C ALA A 79 19.70 11.50 7.87
N ARG A 80 19.53 10.66 8.89
CA ARG A 80 20.59 10.36 9.87
C ARG A 80 21.81 9.73 9.20
N GLN A 81 21.63 8.71 8.34
CA GLN A 81 22.74 8.06 7.64
C GLN A 81 23.56 9.07 6.82
N MET A 82 22.90 9.96 6.09
CA MET A 82 23.55 11.03 5.32
C MET A 82 24.31 12.00 6.21
N ALA A 83 23.67 12.54 7.25
CA ALA A 83 24.28 13.51 8.15
C ALA A 83 25.49 12.91 8.91
N THR A 84 25.36 11.70 9.44
CA THR A 84 26.43 10.98 10.13
C THR A 84 27.59 10.63 9.19
N HIS A 85 27.32 10.22 7.94
CA HIS A 85 28.36 9.99 6.95
C HIS A 85 29.16 11.27 6.67
N LEU A 86 28.47 12.40 6.46
CA LEU A 86 29.14 13.70 6.24
C LEU A 86 29.94 14.15 7.48
N GLN A 87 29.39 13.96 8.68
CA GLN A 87 30.05 14.25 9.96
C GLN A 87 31.38 13.49 10.09
N LYS A 88 31.36 12.17 9.85
CA LYS A 88 32.53 11.29 9.98
C LYS A 88 33.54 11.48 8.85
N SER A 89 33.07 11.62 7.61
CA SER A 89 33.94 11.69 6.43
C SER A 89 34.59 13.06 6.24
N GLN A 90 33.98 14.14 6.76
CA GLN A 90 34.52 15.49 6.71
C GLN A 90 34.40 16.21 8.06
N PRO A 91 35.22 15.85 9.08
CA PRO A 91 35.15 16.47 10.41
C PRO A 91 35.31 18.00 10.42
N LYS A 92 35.98 18.55 9.39
CA LYS A 92 36.14 20.01 9.19
C LYS A 92 34.82 20.76 9.00
N LEU A 93 33.73 20.07 8.66
CA LEU A 93 32.39 20.65 8.54
C LEU A 93 31.76 20.98 9.90
N GLN A 94 32.33 20.45 11.00
CA GLN A 94 31.86 20.67 12.37
C GLN A 94 30.37 20.33 12.55
N ILE A 95 29.91 19.25 11.89
CA ILE A 95 28.55 18.72 12.07
C ILE A 95 28.48 18.14 13.49
N THR A 96 27.62 18.71 14.32
CA THR A 96 27.41 18.29 15.71
C THR A 96 26.33 17.22 15.80
N ASP A 97 26.24 16.51 16.92
CA ASP A 97 25.17 15.54 17.13
C ASP A 97 23.79 16.22 17.18
N ARG A 98 23.72 17.47 17.66
CA ARG A 98 22.55 18.34 17.55
C ARG A 98 22.11 18.50 16.09
N ASP A 99 23.04 18.74 15.17
CA ASP A 99 22.72 18.89 13.75
C ASP A 99 22.15 17.59 13.17
N VAL A 100 22.76 16.45 13.51
CA VAL A 100 22.29 15.12 13.08
C VAL A 100 20.88 14.84 13.59
N ASP A 101 20.62 15.13 14.87
CA ASP A 101 19.31 14.95 15.50
C ASP A 101 18.26 15.87 14.86
N CYS A 102 18.58 17.15 14.59
CA CYS A 102 17.66 18.07 13.92
C CYS A 102 17.33 17.61 12.49
N VAL A 103 18.32 17.12 11.74
CA VAL A 103 18.12 16.57 10.39
C VAL A 103 17.28 15.29 10.41
N GLU A 104 17.50 14.39 11.38
CA GLU A 104 16.67 13.20 11.55
C GLU A 104 15.22 13.55 11.90
N ILE A 105 15.01 14.48 12.85
CA ILE A 105 13.68 14.94 13.26
C ILE A 105 12.96 15.62 12.10
N ALA A 106 13.67 16.44 11.31
CA ALA A 106 13.12 17.05 10.09
C ALA A 106 12.69 15.98 9.09
N GLY A 107 13.53 14.96 8.84
CA GLY A 107 13.20 13.82 7.98
C GLY A 107 11.98 13.05 8.49
N LEU A 108 11.86 12.85 9.81
CA LEU A 108 10.70 12.20 10.42
C LEU A 108 9.42 13.04 10.26
N CYS A 109 9.51 14.36 10.42
CA CYS A 109 8.34 15.23 10.58
C CYS A 109 7.90 15.97 9.31
N HIS A 110 8.64 15.84 8.19
CA HIS A 110 8.39 16.63 6.97
C HIS A 110 6.98 16.42 6.40
N ASP A 111 6.38 15.26 6.64
CA ASP A 111 5.11 14.80 6.06
C ASP A 111 3.93 14.79 7.06
N LEU A 112 4.11 15.34 8.27
CA LEU A 112 3.06 15.42 9.29
C LEU A 112 1.78 16.14 8.82
N GLY A 113 1.93 17.05 7.87
CA GLY A 113 0.88 17.91 7.33
C GLY A 113 0.08 17.35 6.17
N HIS A 114 0.38 16.13 5.70
CA HIS A 114 -0.43 15.51 4.66
C HIS A 114 -1.88 15.27 5.15
N GLY A 115 -2.85 15.61 4.29
CA GLY A 115 -4.26 15.30 4.52
C GLY A 115 -4.68 13.95 3.92
N PRO A 116 -5.99 13.62 3.99
CA PRO A 116 -6.57 12.43 3.37
C PRO A 116 -6.18 12.25 1.89
N TRP A 117 -5.76 11.05 1.49
CA TRP A 117 -5.24 10.72 0.15
C TRP A 117 -4.06 11.58 -0.32
N SER A 118 -3.24 12.08 0.61
CA SER A 118 -1.97 12.75 0.32
C SER A 118 -2.14 13.93 -0.66
N HIS A 119 -1.67 13.81 -1.91
CA HIS A 119 -1.65 14.93 -2.86
C HIS A 119 -3.01 15.30 -3.46
N VAL A 120 -4.02 14.43 -3.30
CA VAL A 120 -5.41 14.76 -3.64
C VAL A 120 -5.89 15.91 -2.76
N TRP A 121 -5.44 15.95 -1.51
CA TRP A 121 -5.86 16.94 -0.52
C TRP A 121 -5.35 18.34 -0.85
N ASP A 122 -4.04 18.54 -0.85
CA ASP A 122 -3.40 19.85 -1.05
C ASP A 122 -3.39 20.28 -2.52
N GLY A 123 -3.25 19.32 -3.44
CA GLY A 123 -3.17 19.59 -4.87
C GLY A 123 -4.52 19.79 -5.57
N MET A 124 -5.62 19.28 -5.01
CA MET A 124 -6.92 19.29 -5.71
C MET A 124 -8.11 19.74 -4.85
N PHE A 125 -8.31 19.17 -3.66
CA PHE A 125 -9.45 19.52 -2.80
C PHE A 125 -9.35 20.93 -2.23
N ILE A 126 -8.26 21.23 -1.51
CA ILE A 126 -8.06 22.54 -0.85
C ILE A 126 -8.14 23.71 -1.84
N PRO A 127 -7.48 23.69 -3.02
CA PRO A 127 -7.59 24.78 -3.98
C PRO A 127 -9.00 25.02 -4.54
N ARG A 128 -9.88 23.99 -4.53
CA ARG A 128 -11.27 24.13 -5.00
C ARG A 128 -12.19 24.75 -3.96
N VAL A 129 -11.95 24.48 -2.67
CA VAL A 129 -12.81 24.95 -1.56
C VAL A 129 -12.28 26.23 -0.90
N ILE A 130 -10.96 26.46 -0.90
CA ILE A 130 -10.31 27.68 -0.37
C ILE A 130 -9.62 28.43 -1.51
N LYS A 131 -10.31 29.42 -2.09
CA LYS A 131 -9.80 30.18 -3.24
C LYS A 131 -8.79 31.28 -2.87
N ASP A 132 -8.92 31.87 -1.68
CA ASP A 132 -8.18 33.09 -1.30
C ASP A 132 -6.88 32.84 -0.53
N ARG A 133 -6.57 31.58 -0.20
CA ARG A 133 -5.34 31.21 0.51
C ARG A 133 -4.69 29.98 -0.10
N LYS A 134 -3.38 30.04 -0.27
CA LYS A 134 -2.56 28.86 -0.55
C LYS A 134 -2.25 28.17 0.76
N TRP A 135 -2.52 26.87 0.83
CA TRP A 135 -2.13 25.99 1.91
C TRP A 135 -1.42 24.79 1.28
N ARG A 136 -0.28 24.41 1.82
CA ARG A 136 0.49 23.24 1.40
C ARG A 136 0.67 22.28 2.57
N HIS A 137 0.97 21.02 2.28
CA HIS A 137 1.23 20.05 3.33
C HIS A 137 2.44 20.46 4.19
N GLU A 138 3.44 21.19 3.66
CA GLU A 138 4.55 21.70 4.48
C GLU A 138 4.07 22.69 5.57
N ASP A 139 3.10 23.56 5.25
CA ASP A 139 2.52 24.49 6.21
C ASP A 139 1.74 23.72 7.31
N GLY A 140 1.08 22.62 6.93
CA GLY A 140 0.46 21.68 7.85
C GLY A 140 1.46 20.93 8.73
N SER A 141 2.63 20.57 8.18
CA SER A 141 3.68 19.86 8.90
C SER A 141 4.28 20.73 10.00
N GLU A 142 4.53 22.00 9.73
CA GLU A 142 4.97 22.97 10.75
C GLU A 142 3.93 23.14 11.86
N MET A 143 2.66 23.31 11.52
CA MET A 143 1.56 23.41 12.50
C MET A 143 1.46 22.16 13.38
N MET A 144 1.52 20.98 12.76
CA MET A 144 1.39 19.71 13.48
C MET A 144 2.63 19.43 14.33
N PHE A 145 3.82 19.81 13.87
CA PHE A 145 5.07 19.72 14.63
C PHE A 145 5.01 20.59 15.90
N ASP A 146 4.60 21.86 15.77
CA ASP A 146 4.46 22.77 16.92
C ASP A 146 3.44 22.20 17.94
N ALA A 147 2.32 21.66 17.46
CA ALA A 147 1.32 21.02 18.31
C ALA A 147 1.84 19.74 18.99
N LEU A 148 2.63 18.93 18.28
CA LEU A 148 3.25 17.72 18.79
C LEU A 148 4.22 18.04 19.93
N VAL A 149 5.15 18.98 19.70
CA VAL A 149 6.14 19.40 20.71
C VAL A 149 5.44 19.94 21.96
N LYS A 150 4.43 20.80 21.78
CA LYS A 150 3.67 21.40 22.87
C LYS A 150 2.84 20.38 23.66
N ASP A 151 2.04 19.56 22.98
CA ASP A 151 1.11 18.61 23.63
C ASP A 151 1.87 17.55 24.47
N HIS A 152 3.06 17.16 24.04
CA HIS A 152 3.87 16.11 24.69
C HIS A 152 5.06 16.63 25.49
N LYS A 153 5.21 17.96 25.60
CA LYS A 153 6.30 18.61 26.33
C LYS A 153 7.66 18.03 25.93
N ILE A 154 7.92 17.95 24.62
CA ILE A 154 9.19 17.46 24.11
C ILE A 154 10.27 18.49 24.43
N ASP A 155 11.38 18.00 24.97
CA ASP A 155 12.52 18.83 25.34
C ASP A 155 13.36 19.12 24.09
N ILE A 156 13.06 20.24 23.43
CA ILE A 156 13.74 20.73 22.23
C ILE A 156 13.72 22.26 22.27
N SER A 157 14.89 22.89 22.07
CA SER A 157 15.02 24.34 22.16
C SER A 157 14.19 25.05 21.08
N GLU A 158 13.79 26.31 21.31
CA GLU A 158 13.06 27.09 20.29
C GLU A 158 13.91 27.33 19.03
N GLU A 159 15.24 27.41 19.18
CA GLU A 159 16.18 27.54 18.07
C GLU A 159 16.18 26.26 17.22
N ASP A 160 16.23 25.08 17.84
CA ASP A 160 16.18 23.80 17.14
C ASP A 160 14.82 23.57 16.48
N GLN A 161 13.72 23.98 17.12
CA GLN A 161 12.40 23.94 16.49
C GLN A 161 12.34 24.80 15.22
N LYS A 162 12.95 26.00 15.24
CA LYS A 162 13.06 26.85 14.04
C LYS A 162 13.94 26.19 12.98
N PHE A 163 15.05 25.58 13.37
CA PHE A 163 15.96 24.90 12.45
C PHE A 163 15.29 23.68 11.79
N VAL A 164 14.62 22.82 12.55
CA VAL A 164 13.85 21.68 12.03
C VAL A 164 12.79 22.15 11.03
N LYS A 165 12.02 23.18 11.36
CA LYS A 165 11.01 23.74 10.44
C LYS A 165 11.64 24.32 9.18
N ALA A 166 12.79 24.98 9.29
CA ALA A 166 13.54 25.49 8.14
C ALA A 166 14.05 24.35 7.24
N LEU A 167 14.51 23.22 7.82
CA LEU A 167 14.92 22.03 7.08
C LEU A 167 13.75 21.37 6.34
N ILE A 168 12.57 21.27 6.98
CA ILE A 168 11.33 20.77 6.35
C ILE A 168 10.94 21.65 5.16
N ALA A 169 10.98 22.97 5.32
CA ALA A 169 10.69 23.92 4.25
C ALA A 169 11.78 23.92 3.15
N GLY A 170 13.01 23.52 3.47
CA GLY A 170 14.18 23.65 2.60
C GLY A 170 14.66 25.10 2.44
N GLU A 171 14.46 25.94 3.47
CA GLU A 171 14.68 27.39 3.42
C GLU A 171 15.76 27.85 4.40
N HIS A 172 17.03 27.79 3.98
CA HIS A 172 18.19 28.23 4.80
C HIS A 172 18.10 29.69 5.25
N SER A 173 17.44 30.56 4.48
CA SER A 173 17.23 31.96 4.82
C SER A 173 16.51 32.19 6.15
N ARG A 174 15.75 31.20 6.65
CA ARG A 174 15.07 31.25 7.95
C ARG A 174 16.04 31.08 9.13
N THR A 175 17.19 30.43 8.91
CA THR A 175 18.23 30.19 9.91
C THR A 175 19.62 30.38 9.28
N PRO A 176 20.04 31.62 8.95
CA PRO A 176 21.27 31.86 8.19
C PRO A 176 22.57 31.45 8.88
N HIS A 177 22.54 31.30 10.21
CA HIS A 177 23.66 30.84 11.03
C HIS A 177 23.90 29.32 10.89
N GLU A 178 22.91 28.57 10.44
CA GLU A 178 23.02 27.12 10.25
C GLU A 178 23.79 26.76 8.98
N LYS A 179 24.29 25.53 8.93
CA LYS A 179 25.15 25.07 7.83
C LYS A 179 24.33 24.86 6.54
N PRO A 180 24.61 25.56 5.43
CA PRO A 180 23.73 25.54 4.24
C PRO A 180 23.54 24.16 3.61
N PHE A 181 24.57 23.33 3.59
CA PHE A 181 24.53 22.00 2.97
C PHE A 181 23.58 21.01 3.69
N LEU A 182 23.18 21.28 4.94
CA LEU A 182 22.21 20.44 5.65
C LEU A 182 20.81 20.51 5.02
N PHE A 183 20.49 21.61 4.35
CA PHE A 183 19.22 21.82 3.63
C PHE A 183 19.15 21.02 2.32
N ASP A 184 20.26 20.45 1.86
CA ASP A 184 20.28 19.54 0.71
C ASP A 184 19.84 18.11 1.09
N ILE A 185 19.68 17.80 2.39
CA ILE A 185 19.41 16.42 2.87
C ILE A 185 17.91 16.08 2.80
N VAL A 186 17.05 16.85 3.49
CA VAL A 186 15.62 16.52 3.65
C VAL A 186 14.77 17.08 2.52
N ALA A 187 14.93 18.36 2.18
CA ALA A 187 14.14 19.05 1.16
C ALA A 187 15.03 19.94 0.29
N ASN A 188 15.64 19.35 -0.75
CA ASN A 188 16.65 20.01 -1.55
C ASN A 188 16.03 20.93 -2.63
N LYS A 189 15.89 22.22 -2.33
CA LYS A 189 15.34 23.19 -3.30
C LYS A 189 16.30 23.55 -4.46
N ARG A 190 17.58 23.16 -4.39
CA ARG A 190 18.60 23.50 -5.41
C ARG A 190 18.44 22.66 -6.67
N ASN A 191 18.32 21.35 -6.49
CA ASN A 191 18.24 20.39 -7.61
C ASN A 191 17.18 19.30 -7.39
N GLY A 192 16.53 19.28 -6.23
CA GLY A 192 15.50 18.30 -5.91
C GLY A 192 16.04 16.95 -5.47
N LEU A 193 17.35 16.74 -5.29
CA LEU A 193 17.91 15.46 -4.87
C LEU A 193 18.04 15.39 -3.34
N ASP A 194 17.13 14.67 -2.69
CA ASP A 194 17.01 14.56 -1.24
C ASP A 194 16.60 13.14 -0.81
N VAL A 195 16.71 12.87 0.50
CA VAL A 195 16.44 11.55 1.08
C VAL A 195 14.95 11.16 1.06
N ASP A 196 14.04 12.14 0.97
CA ASP A 196 12.61 11.93 0.71
C ASP A 196 12.42 11.13 -0.59
N LYS A 197 12.98 11.63 -1.70
CA LYS A 197 12.92 10.95 -3.00
C LYS A 197 13.61 9.60 -3.02
N PHE A 198 14.71 9.47 -2.29
CA PHE A 198 15.40 8.21 -2.17
C PHE A 198 14.51 7.13 -1.54
N ASP A 199 13.79 7.46 -0.47
CA ASP A 199 12.86 6.53 0.15
C ASP A 199 11.67 6.22 -0.77
N TYR A 200 10.90 7.23 -1.21
CA TYR A 200 9.65 6.94 -1.91
C TYR A 200 9.88 6.27 -3.27
N ILE A 201 10.90 6.66 -4.04
CA ILE A 201 11.14 6.02 -5.36
C ILE A 201 11.45 4.54 -5.15
N HIS A 202 12.24 4.22 -4.13
CA HIS A 202 12.58 2.84 -3.81
C HIS A 202 11.36 2.09 -3.24
N ARG A 203 10.65 2.68 -2.29
CA ARG A 203 9.49 2.09 -1.61
C ARG A 203 8.31 1.87 -2.56
N ASP A 204 7.90 2.91 -3.27
CA ASP A 204 6.75 2.87 -4.18
C ASP A 204 6.98 1.87 -5.31
N SER A 205 8.17 1.90 -5.92
CA SER A 205 8.50 0.96 -7.01
C SER A 205 8.48 -0.49 -6.55
N GLN A 206 8.96 -0.76 -5.32
CA GLN A 206 8.85 -2.09 -4.74
C GLN A 206 7.39 -2.51 -4.54
N VAL A 207 6.56 -1.66 -3.92
CA VAL A 207 5.17 -1.97 -3.57
C VAL A 207 4.27 -2.13 -4.81
N ILE A 208 4.52 -1.35 -5.85
CA ILE A 208 3.82 -1.45 -7.14
C ILE A 208 4.20 -2.75 -7.89
N GLY A 209 5.32 -3.39 -7.53
CA GLY A 209 5.81 -4.62 -8.15
C GLY A 209 6.75 -4.40 -9.34
N GLU A 210 7.26 -3.19 -9.52
CA GLU A 210 8.29 -2.83 -10.52
C GLU A 210 9.53 -2.26 -9.84
N PRO A 211 10.28 -3.07 -9.06
CA PRO A 211 11.34 -2.57 -8.20
C PRO A 211 12.42 -1.86 -9.00
N ILE A 212 12.68 -0.60 -8.63
CA ILE A 212 13.79 0.18 -9.17
C ILE A 212 14.99 -0.05 -8.25
N HIS A 213 16.03 -0.66 -8.79
CA HIS A 213 17.23 -1.00 -8.03
C HIS A 213 18.11 0.24 -7.81
N LEU A 214 17.81 1.02 -6.77
CA LEU A 214 18.66 2.11 -6.29
C LEU A 214 19.60 1.63 -5.19
N SER A 215 20.91 1.84 -5.37
CA SER A 215 21.90 1.58 -4.31
C SER A 215 22.05 2.80 -3.41
N LEU A 216 21.09 2.99 -2.49
CA LEU A 216 21.06 4.17 -1.60
C LEU A 216 22.31 4.28 -0.73
N VAL A 217 22.79 3.16 -0.19
CA VAL A 217 24.04 3.09 0.59
C VAL A 217 25.24 3.63 -0.20
N ARG A 218 25.32 3.30 -1.49
CA ARG A 218 26.40 3.79 -2.35
C ARG A 218 26.32 5.30 -2.55
N LEU A 219 25.11 5.85 -2.75
CA LEU A 219 24.90 7.29 -2.93
C LEU A 219 25.23 8.07 -1.66
N VAL A 220 24.80 7.58 -0.49
CA VAL A 220 25.17 8.16 0.80
C VAL A 220 26.70 8.16 0.96
N ASN A 221 27.34 7.02 0.74
CA ASN A 221 28.80 6.90 0.90
C ASN A 221 29.61 7.72 -0.11
N SER A 222 29.00 8.10 -1.24
CA SER A 222 29.65 8.95 -2.24
C SER A 222 29.36 10.44 -2.07
N ALA A 223 28.49 10.83 -1.14
CA ALA A 223 28.22 12.23 -0.83
C ALA A 223 29.43 12.87 -0.12
N ARG A 224 29.73 14.12 -0.52
CA ARG A 224 30.71 15.02 0.11
C ARG A 224 30.21 16.45 0.04
N VAL A 225 30.55 17.28 1.01
CA VAL A 225 30.30 18.72 0.96
C VAL A 225 31.47 19.44 0.32
N LEU A 226 31.21 20.17 -0.75
CA LEU A 226 32.14 21.12 -1.39
C LEU A 226 31.35 22.39 -1.71
N ASP A 227 31.97 23.55 -1.53
CA ASP A 227 31.33 24.85 -1.83
C ASP A 227 29.96 25.03 -1.13
N ASN A 228 29.83 24.54 0.12
CA ASN A 228 28.62 24.56 0.94
C ASN A 228 27.38 23.86 0.33
N GLN A 229 27.59 22.85 -0.51
CA GLN A 229 26.52 22.00 -1.05
C GLN A 229 26.96 20.53 -1.10
N ILE A 230 25.98 19.62 -1.12
CA ILE A 230 26.24 18.19 -1.28
C ILE A 230 26.59 17.87 -2.74
N CYS A 231 27.74 17.25 -2.93
CA CYS A 231 28.30 16.79 -4.20
C CYS A 231 28.51 15.28 -4.18
N TYR A 232 28.41 14.64 -5.33
CA TYR A 232 28.57 13.18 -5.45
C TYR A 232 29.81 12.80 -6.26
N ASN A 233 30.24 11.54 -6.17
CA ASN A 233 31.31 11.07 -7.03
C ASN A 233 30.84 11.07 -8.50
N ILE A 234 31.66 11.56 -9.43
CA ILE A 234 31.33 11.58 -10.86
C ILE A 234 30.97 10.20 -11.44
N LYS A 235 31.47 9.11 -10.82
CA LYS A 235 31.10 7.73 -11.18
C LYS A 235 29.63 7.40 -10.92
N ASP A 236 28.95 8.19 -10.11
CA ASP A 236 27.54 8.00 -9.76
C ASP A 236 26.61 8.91 -10.58
N ALA A 237 27.14 9.69 -11.53
CA ALA A 237 26.33 10.56 -12.39
C ALA A 237 25.22 9.81 -13.14
N ASN A 238 25.52 8.62 -13.66
CA ASN A 238 24.50 7.80 -14.32
C ASN A 238 23.44 7.31 -13.33
N HIS A 239 23.83 6.95 -12.11
CA HIS A 239 22.89 6.49 -11.08
C HIS A 239 21.96 7.62 -10.61
N ILE A 240 22.45 8.87 -10.52
CA ILE A 240 21.62 10.05 -10.22
C ILE A 240 20.67 10.35 -11.40
N TYR A 241 21.15 10.23 -12.64
CA TYR A 241 20.28 10.35 -13.82
C TYR A 241 19.17 9.29 -13.81
N ASP A 242 19.50 8.03 -13.47
CA ASP A 242 18.52 6.94 -13.35
C ASP A 242 17.45 7.23 -12.30
N ILE A 243 17.78 7.92 -11.20
CA ILE A 243 16.79 8.39 -10.21
C ILE A 243 15.81 9.41 -10.82
N CYS A 244 16.32 10.35 -11.62
CA CYS A 244 15.48 11.35 -12.29
C CYS A 244 14.53 10.69 -13.30
N VAL A 245 15.04 9.71 -14.06
CA VAL A 245 14.25 8.89 -15.00
C VAL A 245 13.22 8.05 -14.25
N ALA A 246 13.59 7.44 -13.12
CA ALA A 246 12.71 6.66 -12.27
C ALA A 246 11.53 7.49 -11.78
N ARG A 247 11.79 8.71 -11.26
CA ARG A 247 10.75 9.65 -10.85
C ARG A 247 9.78 9.95 -12.01
N PHE A 248 10.31 10.31 -13.18
CA PHE A 248 9.48 10.59 -14.35
C PHE A 248 8.57 9.40 -14.71
N LYS A 249 9.12 8.18 -14.75
CA LYS A 249 8.37 6.96 -15.03
C LYS A 249 7.27 6.70 -13.99
N LEU A 250 7.57 6.90 -12.70
CA LEU A 250 6.59 6.73 -11.63
C LEU A 250 5.41 7.68 -11.79
N HIS A 251 5.69 8.96 -12.07
CA HIS A 251 4.64 9.95 -12.33
C HIS A 251 3.80 9.64 -13.56
N LYS A 252 4.43 9.24 -14.67
CA LYS A 252 3.75 8.99 -15.96
C LYS A 252 2.89 7.73 -15.94
N THR A 253 3.38 6.66 -15.33
CA THR A 253 2.74 5.33 -15.40
C THR A 253 1.81 5.08 -14.22
N PHE A 254 2.18 5.52 -13.03
CA PHE A 254 1.51 5.13 -11.79
C PHE A 254 0.75 6.29 -11.14
N TYR A 255 1.43 7.39 -10.78
CA TYR A 255 0.79 8.47 -10.02
C TYR A 255 -0.30 9.22 -10.82
N ASN A 256 -0.20 9.24 -12.16
CA ASN A 256 -1.21 9.84 -13.04
C ASN A 256 -1.99 8.78 -13.84
N HIS A 257 -2.14 7.59 -13.26
CA HIS A 257 -2.92 6.53 -13.89
C HIS A 257 -4.38 6.93 -14.03
N LYS A 258 -4.95 6.71 -15.22
CA LYS A 258 -6.26 7.21 -15.61
C LYS A 258 -7.38 6.88 -14.62
N THR A 259 -7.40 5.65 -14.12
CA THR A 259 -8.44 5.17 -13.19
C THR A 259 -8.24 5.71 -11.78
N ALA A 260 -6.98 5.89 -11.34
CA ALA A 260 -6.68 6.48 -10.05
C ALA A 260 -7.14 7.94 -10.04
N LYS A 261 -6.75 8.71 -11.07
CA LYS A 261 -7.22 10.09 -11.30
C LYS A 261 -8.74 10.22 -11.36
N ALA A 262 -9.43 9.30 -12.05
CA ALA A 262 -10.90 9.28 -12.08
C ALA A 262 -11.50 9.18 -10.67
N ILE A 263 -10.95 8.30 -9.81
CA ILE A 263 -11.38 8.15 -8.43
C ILE A 263 -11.01 9.37 -7.58
N GLU A 264 -9.85 10.00 -7.82
CA GLU A 264 -9.51 11.27 -7.15
C GLU A 264 -10.57 12.33 -7.42
N TYR A 265 -11.00 12.48 -8.67
CA TYR A 265 -12.07 13.42 -9.02
C TYR A 265 -13.39 13.11 -8.31
N MET A 266 -13.77 11.84 -8.23
CA MET A 266 -14.98 11.43 -7.51
C MET A 266 -14.87 11.70 -6.01
N ILE A 267 -13.74 11.39 -5.39
CA ILE A 267 -13.50 11.70 -3.97
C ILE A 267 -13.63 13.20 -3.74
N ILE A 268 -13.03 14.03 -4.59
CA ILE A 268 -13.11 15.48 -4.46
C ILE A 268 -14.55 15.97 -4.56
N ASP A 269 -15.32 15.47 -5.54
CA ASP A 269 -16.73 15.84 -5.69
C ASP A 269 -17.53 15.43 -4.45
N ALA A 270 -17.32 14.23 -3.91
CA ALA A 270 -17.94 13.78 -2.65
C ALA A 270 -17.55 14.67 -1.45
N LEU A 271 -16.28 15.05 -1.35
CA LEU A 271 -15.81 15.93 -0.27
C LEU A 271 -16.37 17.35 -0.41
N ILE A 272 -16.50 17.88 -1.63
CA ILE A 272 -17.12 19.19 -1.88
C ILE A 272 -18.61 19.15 -1.49
N ALA A 273 -19.33 18.09 -1.85
CA ALA A 273 -20.73 17.90 -1.43
C ALA A 273 -20.86 17.79 0.10
N ALA A 274 -19.91 17.14 0.77
CA ALA A 274 -19.92 16.95 2.22
C ALA A 274 -19.42 18.17 3.03
N ASP A 275 -18.57 19.03 2.47
CA ASP A 275 -17.90 20.14 3.19
C ASP A 275 -18.86 21.15 3.85
N PRO A 276 -19.99 21.56 3.23
CA PRO A 276 -20.95 22.47 3.85
C PRO A 276 -21.49 21.98 5.20
N TYR A 277 -21.58 20.66 5.40
CA TYR A 277 -22.17 20.04 6.58
C TYR A 277 -21.09 19.58 7.57
N LEU A 278 -20.08 18.87 7.07
CA LEU A 278 -18.99 18.36 7.91
C LEU A 278 -17.94 19.42 8.26
N LYS A 279 -17.92 20.57 7.57
CA LYS A 279 -16.93 21.64 7.74
C LYS A 279 -15.51 21.09 7.69
N ILE A 280 -15.20 20.31 6.66
CA ILE A 280 -13.96 19.57 6.49
C ILE A 280 -12.79 20.55 6.27
N SER A 281 -12.96 21.48 5.34
CA SER A 281 -11.97 22.48 4.93
C SER A 281 -11.51 23.38 6.09
N GLY A 282 -12.43 23.76 6.99
CA GLY A 282 -12.13 24.59 8.16
C GLY A 282 -11.26 23.92 9.22
N ARG A 283 -11.08 22.59 9.18
CA ARG A 283 -10.32 21.84 10.21
C ARG A 283 -8.81 21.92 10.03
N ILE A 284 -8.31 22.34 8.85
CA ILE A 284 -6.88 22.40 8.55
C ILE A 284 -6.09 23.40 9.40
N TRP A 285 -6.79 24.37 10.00
CA TRP A 285 -6.18 25.45 10.79
C TRP A 285 -6.04 25.12 12.28
N ASP A 286 -6.64 24.02 12.73
CA ASP A 286 -6.60 23.59 14.12
C ASP A 286 -5.93 22.21 14.19
N PRO A 287 -4.73 22.09 14.78
CA PRO A 287 -4.02 20.82 14.83
C PRO A 287 -4.81 19.72 15.56
N LYS A 288 -5.68 20.07 16.52
CA LYS A 288 -6.52 19.07 17.21
C LYS A 288 -7.61 18.50 16.31
N LYS A 289 -8.14 19.29 15.37
CA LYS A 289 -9.13 18.84 14.39
C LYS A 289 -8.46 18.17 13.20
N PHE A 290 -7.34 18.72 12.72
CA PHE A 290 -6.56 18.17 11.62
C PHE A 290 -6.00 16.78 11.93
N LEU A 291 -5.70 16.50 13.20
CA LEU A 291 -5.27 15.20 13.69
C LEU A 291 -6.15 14.02 13.20
N TYR A 292 -7.43 14.29 12.97
CA TYR A 292 -8.41 13.26 12.65
C TYR A 292 -8.92 13.32 11.20
N LEU A 293 -8.40 14.25 10.41
CA LEU A 293 -8.60 14.25 8.96
C LEU A 293 -7.70 13.19 8.33
N THR A 294 -8.20 11.98 8.14
CA THR A 294 -7.48 10.86 7.51
C THR A 294 -8.31 10.22 6.40
N ASP A 295 -7.81 9.17 5.75
CA ASP A 295 -8.53 8.47 4.68
C ASP A 295 -9.89 7.88 5.13
N SER A 296 -10.12 7.73 6.45
CA SER A 296 -11.39 7.28 7.05
C SER A 296 -12.59 8.21 6.80
N LEU A 297 -12.36 9.37 6.17
CA LEU A 297 -13.41 10.32 5.84
C LEU A 297 -14.45 9.75 4.85
N LEU A 298 -14.06 8.85 3.93
CA LEU A 298 -15.05 8.17 3.07
C LEU A 298 -15.99 7.29 3.89
N GLU A 299 -15.46 6.48 4.81
CA GLU A 299 -16.27 5.63 5.68
C GLU A 299 -17.19 6.46 6.60
N THR A 300 -16.73 7.65 7.01
CA THR A 300 -17.55 8.60 7.78
C THR A 300 -18.74 9.13 6.95
N ILE A 301 -18.53 9.40 5.66
CA ILE A 301 -19.60 9.83 4.75
C ILE A 301 -20.56 8.66 4.50
N GLU A 302 -20.01 7.50 4.14
CA GLU A 302 -20.72 6.26 3.80
C GLU A 302 -21.64 5.78 4.94
N SER A 303 -21.15 5.77 6.18
CA SER A 303 -21.90 5.32 7.36
C SER A 303 -22.88 6.35 7.95
N SER A 304 -22.90 7.58 7.44
CA SER A 304 -23.78 8.62 7.96
C SER A 304 -25.20 8.48 7.41
N GLU A 305 -26.21 8.52 8.27
CA GLU A 305 -27.63 8.52 7.86
C GLU A 305 -28.18 9.92 7.54
N ALA A 306 -27.40 10.99 7.78
CA ALA A 306 -27.82 12.36 7.56
C ALA A 306 -28.26 12.61 6.10
N PRO A 307 -29.49 13.10 5.83
CA PRO A 307 -29.97 13.36 4.46
C PRO A 307 -29.06 14.31 3.68
N GLU A 308 -28.43 15.27 4.37
CA GLU A 308 -27.55 16.27 3.78
C GLU A 308 -26.29 15.68 3.11
N LEU A 309 -25.91 14.45 3.48
CA LEU A 309 -24.76 13.74 2.92
C LEU A 309 -25.13 12.73 1.82
N GLU A 310 -26.40 12.66 1.40
CA GLU A 310 -26.88 11.71 0.39
C GLU A 310 -26.14 11.82 -0.94
N GLU A 311 -25.92 13.04 -1.45
CA GLU A 311 -25.17 13.25 -2.69
C GLU A 311 -23.74 12.73 -2.58
N ALA A 312 -23.07 13.02 -1.46
CA ALA A 312 -21.72 12.54 -1.21
C ALA A 312 -21.68 11.01 -1.10
N ARG A 313 -22.63 10.40 -0.37
CA ARG A 313 -22.77 8.93 -0.26
C ARG A 313 -22.95 8.27 -1.62
N ASN A 314 -23.85 8.79 -2.45
CA ASN A 314 -24.09 8.24 -3.80
C ASN A 314 -22.81 8.22 -4.64
N ILE A 315 -21.92 9.22 -4.50
CA ILE A 315 -20.63 9.23 -5.18
C ILE A 315 -19.69 8.17 -4.59
N VAL A 316 -19.65 8.02 -3.26
CA VAL A 316 -18.85 6.98 -2.60
C VAL A 316 -19.31 5.58 -3.03
N ASP A 317 -20.61 5.32 -3.08
CA ASP A 317 -21.19 4.03 -3.50
C ASP A 317 -20.78 3.69 -4.94
N ARG A 318 -20.76 4.68 -5.83
CA ARG A 318 -20.23 4.51 -7.20
C ARG A 318 -18.76 4.15 -7.22
N ILE A 319 -17.94 4.69 -6.31
CA ILE A 319 -16.53 4.28 -6.17
C ILE A 319 -16.45 2.80 -5.74
N ARG A 320 -17.25 2.39 -4.74
CA ARG A 320 -17.29 1.00 -4.23
C ARG A 320 -17.72 -0.02 -5.29
N THR A 321 -18.76 0.33 -6.06
CA THR A 321 -19.35 -0.51 -7.11
C THR A 321 -18.66 -0.37 -8.47
N ARG A 322 -17.53 0.35 -8.52
CA ARG A 322 -16.69 0.56 -9.70
C ARG A 322 -17.39 1.27 -10.87
N ASP A 323 -18.48 1.99 -10.60
CA ASP A 323 -19.06 2.95 -11.54
C ASP A 323 -18.29 4.28 -11.51
N THR A 324 -17.03 4.22 -11.96
CA THR A 324 -16.14 5.39 -11.93
C THR A 324 -16.36 6.32 -13.12
N TYR A 325 -15.96 7.59 -12.99
CA TYR A 325 -15.76 8.49 -14.12
C TYR A 325 -14.87 7.84 -15.20
N LYS A 326 -15.11 8.16 -16.47
CA LYS A 326 -14.48 7.48 -17.62
C LYS A 326 -13.50 8.40 -18.34
N ASP A 327 -12.27 7.93 -18.52
CA ASP A 327 -11.23 8.53 -19.37
C ASP A 327 -11.64 8.36 -20.83
N VAL A 328 -12.05 9.47 -21.46
CA VAL A 328 -12.61 9.55 -22.82
C VAL A 328 -11.52 9.50 -23.87
N ASP A 329 -10.47 10.30 -23.68
CA ASP A 329 -9.29 10.30 -24.54
C ASP A 329 -8.09 10.91 -23.80
N PHE A 330 -6.89 10.69 -24.33
CA PHE A 330 -5.66 11.26 -23.77
C PHE A 330 -4.67 11.67 -24.86
N LYS A 331 -3.76 12.59 -24.53
CA LYS A 331 -2.69 13.03 -25.42
C LYS A 331 -1.43 13.37 -24.64
N VAL A 332 -0.28 12.99 -25.18
CA VAL A 332 1.01 13.51 -24.71
C VAL A 332 1.32 14.76 -25.53
N ILE A 333 1.64 15.85 -24.83
CA ILE A 333 1.84 17.19 -25.38
C ILE A 333 3.28 17.58 -25.15
N ASP A 334 3.94 18.05 -26.20
CA ASP A 334 5.29 18.60 -26.10
C ASP A 334 5.29 19.84 -25.21
N TRP A 335 6.35 20.02 -24.41
CA TRP A 335 6.45 21.09 -23.43
C TRP A 335 6.05 22.49 -23.94
N PRO A 336 6.50 22.96 -25.13
CA PRO A 336 6.16 24.29 -25.62
C PRO A 336 4.67 24.48 -25.94
N MET A 337 3.93 23.41 -26.18
CA MET A 337 2.53 23.45 -26.59
C MET A 337 1.54 23.44 -25.42
N ILE A 338 2.00 23.12 -24.20
CA ILE A 338 1.15 23.04 -23.00
C ILE A 338 0.30 24.31 -22.79
N PRO A 339 0.82 25.55 -22.91
CA PRO A 339 0.01 26.75 -22.74
C PRO A 339 -1.13 26.86 -23.76
N THR A 340 -0.87 26.50 -25.02
CA THR A 340 -1.87 26.49 -26.09
C THR A 340 -2.99 25.51 -25.79
N PHE A 341 -2.64 24.27 -25.41
CA PHE A 341 -3.63 23.25 -25.06
C PHE A 341 -4.46 23.64 -23.83
N ARG A 342 -3.85 24.24 -22.79
CA ARG A 342 -4.58 24.75 -21.60
C ARG A 342 -5.61 25.83 -21.93
N LYS A 343 -5.39 26.61 -22.98
CA LYS A 343 -6.30 27.67 -23.42
C LYS A 343 -7.43 27.12 -24.30
N GLU A 344 -7.10 26.21 -25.21
CA GLU A 344 -8.02 25.77 -26.27
C GLU A 344 -8.84 24.53 -25.85
N VAL A 345 -8.24 23.60 -25.10
CA VAL A 345 -8.92 22.39 -24.62
C VAL A 345 -9.47 22.63 -23.22
N THR A 346 -10.72 23.07 -23.15
CA THR A 346 -11.44 23.32 -21.90
C THR A 346 -12.80 22.61 -21.91
N PRO A 347 -13.39 22.31 -20.73
CA PRO A 347 -14.74 21.75 -20.66
C PRO A 347 -15.77 22.57 -21.47
N ALA A 348 -15.76 23.90 -21.32
CA ALA A 348 -16.62 24.82 -22.07
C ALA A 348 -16.44 24.72 -23.59
N ASN A 349 -15.21 24.67 -24.08
CA ASN A 349 -14.95 24.58 -25.52
C ASN A 349 -15.35 23.21 -26.08
N ILE A 350 -15.16 22.12 -25.31
CA ILE A 350 -15.61 20.79 -25.71
C ILE A 350 -17.13 20.76 -25.80
N LEU A 351 -17.83 21.31 -24.81
CA LEU A 351 -19.28 21.40 -24.83
C LEU A 351 -19.78 22.22 -26.02
N LYS A 352 -19.15 23.37 -26.28
CA LYS A 352 -19.47 24.20 -27.44
C LYS A 352 -19.31 23.44 -28.77
N ALA A 353 -18.20 22.72 -28.95
CA ALA A 353 -17.97 21.91 -30.14
C ALA A 353 -19.02 20.79 -30.31
N ILE A 354 -19.48 20.19 -29.21
CA ILE A 354 -20.58 19.20 -29.23
C ILE A 354 -21.88 19.84 -29.73
N MET A 355 -22.23 21.03 -29.22
CA MET A 355 -23.46 21.73 -29.60
C MET A 355 -23.45 22.19 -31.05
N GLU A 356 -22.33 22.73 -31.53
CA GLU A 356 -22.14 23.11 -32.94
C GLU A 356 -22.36 21.91 -33.88
N ARG A 357 -21.77 20.75 -33.54
CA ARG A 357 -21.95 19.51 -34.30
C ARG A 357 -23.41 19.05 -34.39
N GLN A 358 -24.16 19.18 -33.30
CA GLN A 358 -25.58 18.83 -33.29
C GLN A 358 -26.40 19.77 -34.19
N SER A 359 -26.08 21.07 -34.17
CA SER A 359 -26.76 22.05 -35.02
C SER A 359 -26.51 21.83 -36.52
N GLU A 360 -25.30 21.40 -36.91
CA GLU A 360 -24.95 21.06 -38.30
C GLU A 360 -25.65 19.78 -38.79
N THR A 361 -25.85 18.80 -37.89
CA THR A 361 -26.52 17.53 -38.22
C THR A 361 -28.03 17.71 -38.44
N SER A 362 -28.65 18.70 -37.78
CA SER A 362 -30.06 19.07 -37.96
C SER A 362 -30.37 19.88 -39.23
N GLN A 363 -29.35 20.37 -39.96
CA GLN A 363 -29.50 21.16 -41.18
C GLN A 363 -29.28 20.36 -42.49
N LEU A 364 -28.98 19.06 -42.40
CA LEU A 364 -28.84 18.17 -43.56
C LEU A 364 -30.20 17.52 -43.90
N ASP A 365 -30.73 17.83 -45.09
CA ASP A 365 -31.89 17.13 -45.66
C ASP A 365 -31.65 15.61 -45.74
N PRO A 366 -32.66 14.76 -45.47
CA PRO A 366 -32.47 13.31 -45.38
C PRO A 366 -32.16 12.70 -46.76
N PRO A 367 -31.06 11.92 -46.94
CA PRO A 367 -30.97 11.02 -48.06
C PRO A 367 -31.78 9.76 -47.77
N THR A 368 -32.70 9.46 -48.68
CA THR A 368 -33.45 8.21 -48.81
C THR A 368 -32.58 6.96 -48.62
N LEU A 369 -32.73 6.26 -47.50
CA LEU A 369 -32.48 4.81 -47.42
C LEU A 369 -33.19 4.19 -46.19
N GLU A 370 -34.53 4.12 -46.24
CA GLU A 370 -35.28 3.19 -45.39
C GLU A 370 -35.07 1.76 -45.90
N ARG A 371 -34.32 0.96 -45.14
CA ARG A 371 -34.58 -0.45 -44.78
C ARG A 371 -33.26 -1.14 -44.47
N SER A 372 -32.97 -1.31 -43.18
CA SER A 372 -32.85 -2.64 -42.56
C SER A 372 -32.08 -2.58 -41.22
N ILE A 373 -32.58 -3.38 -40.25
CA ILE A 373 -31.91 -3.90 -39.05
C ILE A 373 -32.29 -3.24 -37.69
N SER A 374 -33.24 -3.92 -37.04
CA SER A 374 -33.55 -4.14 -35.60
C SER A 374 -32.97 -3.23 -34.50
N SER A 375 -33.88 -2.54 -33.80
CA SER A 375 -34.00 -2.36 -32.33
C SER A 375 -32.75 -2.45 -31.44
N SER A 376 -31.98 -1.37 -31.37
CA SER A 376 -31.35 -0.83 -30.14
C SER A 376 -30.63 0.48 -30.49
N THR A 377 -31.38 1.51 -30.84
CA THR A 377 -30.84 2.82 -31.20
C THR A 377 -30.69 3.64 -29.92
N VAL A 378 -29.50 3.63 -29.33
CA VAL A 378 -29.12 4.67 -28.35
C VAL A 378 -28.98 5.97 -29.13
N SER A 379 -29.76 6.98 -28.74
CA SER A 379 -29.83 8.27 -29.43
C SER A 379 -28.45 8.90 -29.59
N SER A 380 -28.15 9.40 -30.79
CA SER A 380 -26.95 10.19 -31.12
C SER A 380 -27.06 11.66 -30.68
N SER A 381 -28.13 12.05 -29.98
CA SER A 381 -28.36 13.39 -29.44
C SER A 381 -28.22 13.43 -27.91
N VAL A 382 -27.86 14.59 -27.37
CA VAL A 382 -27.92 14.84 -25.92
C VAL A 382 -29.39 14.79 -25.48
N SER A 383 -29.67 14.12 -24.37
CA SER A 383 -31.03 13.94 -23.84
C SER A 383 -31.59 15.26 -23.33
N GLU A 384 -32.81 15.64 -23.74
CA GLU A 384 -33.51 16.81 -23.17
C GLU A 384 -33.84 16.60 -21.68
N GLU A 385 -34.06 15.36 -21.24
CA GLU A 385 -34.39 15.01 -19.85
C GLU A 385 -33.17 14.95 -18.91
N ASP A 386 -31.94 14.85 -19.44
CA ASP A 386 -30.71 14.81 -18.63
C ASP A 386 -29.54 15.37 -19.48
N PRO A 387 -29.45 16.71 -19.60
CA PRO A 387 -28.48 17.36 -20.47
C PRO A 387 -27.05 17.14 -20.00
N LEU A 388 -26.10 17.26 -20.94
CA LEU A 388 -24.67 17.25 -20.63
C LEU A 388 -24.24 18.67 -20.30
N ASP A 389 -23.72 18.88 -19.10
CA ASP A 389 -23.26 20.19 -18.63
C ASP A 389 -21.73 20.31 -18.64
N GLU A 390 -21.22 21.54 -18.50
CA GLU A 390 -19.77 21.78 -18.42
C GLU A 390 -19.15 21.03 -17.23
N SER A 391 -19.86 20.96 -16.09
CA SER A 391 -19.41 20.26 -14.88
C SER A 391 -19.30 18.74 -15.03
N ASP A 392 -19.88 18.16 -16.09
CA ASP A 392 -19.81 16.73 -16.40
C ASP A 392 -18.53 16.34 -17.16
N ILE A 393 -17.79 17.33 -17.68
CA ILE A 393 -16.56 17.13 -18.44
C ILE A 393 -15.37 17.60 -17.59
N ILE A 394 -14.34 16.77 -17.48
CA ILE A 394 -13.11 17.12 -16.77
C ILE A 394 -11.96 17.10 -17.78
N VAL A 395 -11.24 18.21 -17.88
CA VAL A 395 -10.00 18.30 -18.65
C VAL A 395 -8.84 18.47 -17.69
N ASP A 396 -7.87 17.55 -17.75
CA ASP A 396 -6.69 17.54 -16.89
C ASP A 396 -5.42 17.59 -17.74
N ILE A 397 -4.53 18.54 -17.47
CA ILE A 397 -3.21 18.64 -18.12
C ILE A 397 -2.15 18.59 -17.04
N ALA A 398 -1.73 17.37 -16.72
CA ALA A 398 -0.70 17.10 -15.73
C ALA A 398 0.70 17.21 -16.36
N VAL A 399 1.62 17.88 -15.67
CA VAL A 399 3.00 18.03 -16.14
C VAL A 399 3.86 16.89 -15.59
N MET A 400 4.47 16.11 -16.48
CA MET A 400 5.44 15.07 -16.13
C MET A 400 6.84 15.63 -16.34
N HIS A 401 7.72 15.55 -15.34
CA HIS A 401 9.08 16.07 -15.45
C HIS A 401 10.10 15.27 -14.63
N TYR A 402 11.38 15.43 -14.95
CA TYR A 402 12.48 14.71 -14.30
C TYR A 402 12.80 15.20 -12.87
N GLY A 403 12.28 16.37 -12.50
CA GLY A 403 12.39 16.94 -11.16
C GLY A 403 12.40 18.46 -11.15
N MET A 404 12.79 19.07 -12.28
CA MET A 404 12.98 20.52 -12.40
C MET A 404 12.26 21.12 -13.63
N GLN A 405 10.98 20.80 -13.83
CA GLN A 405 10.25 21.19 -15.04
C GLN A 405 11.04 20.74 -16.29
N ASP A 406 11.14 21.58 -17.33
CA ASP A 406 11.88 21.26 -18.56
C ASP A 406 13.41 21.33 -18.43
N LYS A 407 13.94 21.59 -17.23
CA LYS A 407 15.39 21.62 -16.99
C LYS A 407 15.88 20.23 -16.57
N ASN A 408 17.06 19.85 -17.04
CA ASN A 408 17.75 18.66 -16.57
C ASN A 408 18.18 18.84 -15.11
N PRO A 409 17.71 18.01 -14.15
CA PRO A 409 18.14 18.12 -12.76
C PRO A 409 19.63 17.88 -12.56
N VAL A 410 20.24 17.01 -13.39
CA VAL A 410 21.66 16.64 -13.29
C VAL A 410 22.59 17.83 -13.55
N ASP A 411 22.16 18.81 -14.36
CA ASP A 411 22.94 20.03 -14.62
C ASP A 411 23.12 20.90 -13.36
N LYS A 412 22.25 20.70 -12.35
CA LYS A 412 22.30 21.38 -11.05
C LYS A 412 22.92 20.52 -9.95
N VAL A 413 23.35 19.30 -10.26
CA VAL A 413 24.09 18.44 -9.35
C VAL A 413 25.58 18.64 -9.56
N HIS A 414 26.31 18.86 -8.47
CA HIS A 414 27.76 18.96 -8.51
C HIS A 414 28.41 17.61 -8.23
N PHE A 415 29.51 17.36 -8.93
CA PHE A 415 30.26 16.12 -8.86
C PHE A 415 31.73 16.39 -8.56
N TYR A 416 32.38 15.47 -7.86
CA TYR A 416 33.82 15.45 -7.64
C TYR A 416 34.45 14.18 -8.22
N SER A 417 35.76 14.21 -8.48
CA SER A 417 36.53 13.05 -8.92
C SER A 417 37.44 12.57 -7.81
N LYS A 418 37.69 11.26 -7.72
CA LYS A 418 38.70 10.69 -6.80
C LYS A 418 40.10 11.30 -7.02
N ARG A 419 40.40 11.74 -8.24
CA ARG A 419 41.68 12.40 -8.58
C ARG A 419 41.78 13.82 -8.03
N HIS A 420 40.64 14.50 -7.89
CA HIS A 420 40.55 15.87 -7.39
C HIS A 420 39.37 16.00 -6.41
N PRO A 421 39.48 15.43 -5.20
CA PRO A 421 38.35 15.28 -4.28
C PRO A 421 37.85 16.58 -3.64
N ASN A 422 38.59 17.67 -3.82
CA ASN A 422 38.25 19.00 -3.30
C ASN A 422 37.82 19.98 -4.40
N ARG A 423 37.53 19.49 -5.61
CA ARG A 423 36.99 20.29 -6.71
C ARG A 423 35.64 19.71 -7.11
N SER A 424 34.65 20.59 -7.25
CA SER A 424 33.30 20.24 -7.66
C SER A 424 32.93 20.92 -8.98
N GLY A 425 32.03 20.32 -9.74
CA GLY A 425 31.45 20.93 -10.94
C GLY A 425 30.34 20.08 -11.55
N PRO A 426 29.57 20.61 -12.51
CA PRO A 426 28.50 19.87 -13.16
C PRO A 426 29.07 18.73 -14.03
N ALA A 427 28.31 17.65 -14.16
CA ALA A 427 28.64 16.59 -15.12
C ALA A 427 28.25 17.02 -16.53
N GLN A 428 29.13 16.76 -17.51
CA GLN A 428 28.76 16.90 -18.93
C GLN A 428 27.90 15.70 -19.35
N ALA A 429 26.99 15.90 -20.32
CA ALA A 429 26.10 14.84 -20.83
C ALA A 429 26.86 13.55 -21.22
N GLY A 430 28.01 13.70 -21.89
CA GLY A 430 28.86 12.56 -22.30
C GLY A 430 29.43 11.71 -21.15
N VAL A 431 29.28 12.15 -19.89
CA VAL A 431 29.67 11.35 -18.71
C VAL A 431 28.63 10.29 -18.36
N TYR A 432 27.33 10.57 -18.59
CA TYR A 432 26.24 9.68 -18.20
C TYR A 432 25.43 9.18 -19.40
N SER A 433 25.05 10.03 -20.35
CA SER A 433 24.32 9.59 -21.54
C SER A 433 24.37 10.61 -22.68
N ASN A 434 24.62 10.14 -23.90
CA ASN A 434 24.40 10.90 -25.14
C ASN A 434 22.96 10.79 -25.67
N LEU A 435 22.11 9.98 -25.02
CA LEU A 435 20.71 9.74 -25.39
C LEU A 435 19.75 10.54 -24.49
N ILE A 436 20.17 11.71 -24.01
CA ILE A 436 19.31 12.58 -23.21
C ILE A 436 18.19 13.17 -24.09
N PRO A 437 16.97 13.33 -23.55
CA PRO A 437 15.87 13.93 -24.29
C PRO A 437 16.11 15.43 -24.51
N ALA A 438 15.49 15.99 -25.57
CA ALA A 438 15.55 17.42 -25.86
C ALA A 438 14.78 18.27 -24.83
N HIS A 439 13.73 17.70 -24.26
CA HIS A 439 12.89 18.28 -23.21
C HIS A 439 12.85 17.34 -22.00
N PHE A 440 12.92 17.90 -20.80
CA PHE A 440 12.87 17.14 -19.54
C PHE A 440 11.49 17.19 -18.88
N ALA A 441 10.51 17.78 -19.57
CA ALA A 441 9.11 17.76 -19.22
C ALA A 441 8.20 17.54 -20.44
N GLU A 442 7.02 16.99 -20.18
CA GLU A 442 5.94 16.84 -21.15
C GLU A 442 4.58 17.03 -20.45
N GLY A 443 3.54 17.38 -21.20
CA GLY A 443 2.17 17.44 -20.70
C GLY A 443 1.43 16.13 -20.98
N LEU A 444 0.68 15.63 -20.01
CA LEU A 444 -0.28 14.55 -20.19
C LEU A 444 -1.68 15.14 -20.07
N LEU A 445 -2.34 15.32 -21.22
CA LEU A 445 -3.74 15.73 -21.31
C LEU A 445 -4.64 14.50 -21.20
N ARG A 446 -5.68 14.60 -20.38
CA ARG A 446 -6.77 13.63 -20.27
C ARG A 446 -8.10 14.35 -20.27
N VAL A 447 -9.08 13.76 -20.94
CA VAL A 447 -10.47 14.20 -20.92
C VAL A 447 -11.29 13.10 -20.27
N TYR A 448 -12.08 13.44 -19.26
CA TYR A 448 -13.01 12.52 -18.60
C TYR A 448 -14.45 13.00 -18.76
N THR A 449 -15.38 12.05 -18.64
CA THR A 449 -16.81 12.32 -18.45
C THR A 449 -17.31 11.70 -17.15
N LYS A 450 -18.16 12.43 -16.42
CA LYS A 450 -18.89 11.94 -15.24
C LYS A 450 -20.10 11.07 -15.64
N LYS A 451 -20.65 11.32 -16.84
CA LYS A 451 -21.82 10.64 -17.42
C LYS A 451 -21.38 9.69 -18.54
N THR A 452 -21.29 8.40 -18.20
CA THR A 452 -20.79 7.35 -19.10
C THR A 452 -21.54 7.24 -20.43
N LYS A 453 -22.84 7.54 -20.45
CA LYS A 453 -23.66 7.54 -21.67
C LYS A 453 -23.19 8.54 -22.75
N TYR A 454 -22.52 9.62 -22.34
CA TYR A 454 -22.04 10.67 -23.24
C TYR A 454 -20.59 10.47 -23.70
N PHE A 455 -19.97 9.32 -23.40
CA PHE A 455 -18.58 9.04 -23.73
C PHE A 455 -18.23 9.33 -25.20
N GLY A 456 -18.95 8.74 -26.15
CA GLY A 456 -18.66 8.91 -27.58
C GLY A 456 -18.83 10.35 -28.05
N ILE A 457 -19.84 11.05 -27.54
CA ILE A 457 -20.12 12.46 -27.88
C ILE A 457 -19.02 13.39 -27.35
N VAL A 458 -18.59 13.19 -26.10
CA VAL A 458 -17.48 13.98 -25.51
C VAL A 458 -16.19 13.75 -26.29
N GLN A 459 -15.90 12.50 -26.70
CA GLN A 459 -14.72 12.21 -27.52
C GLN A 459 -14.77 12.94 -28.86
N ALA A 460 -15.93 12.93 -29.51
CA ALA A 460 -16.13 13.58 -30.80
C ALA A 460 -15.92 15.10 -30.70
N GLY A 461 -16.48 15.76 -29.69
CA GLY A 461 -16.29 17.20 -29.46
C GLY A 461 -14.83 17.58 -29.15
N TYR A 462 -14.15 16.80 -28.31
CA TYR A 462 -12.72 16.99 -28.03
C TYR A 462 -11.87 16.90 -29.31
N ARG A 463 -12.16 15.93 -30.19
CA ARG A 463 -11.39 15.75 -31.42
C ARG A 463 -11.66 16.82 -32.47
N ASP A 464 -12.85 17.42 -32.49
CA ASP A 464 -13.11 18.60 -33.32
C ASP A 464 -12.19 19.77 -32.95
N ILE A 465 -11.98 19.97 -31.64
CA ILE A 465 -11.03 20.98 -31.15
C ILE A 465 -9.62 20.68 -31.65
N LEU A 466 -9.17 19.42 -31.57
CA LEU A 466 -7.84 19.05 -32.06
C LEU A 466 -7.68 19.30 -33.56
N ARG A 467 -8.68 18.92 -34.36
CA ARG A 467 -8.68 19.15 -35.82
C ARG A 467 -8.68 20.63 -36.17
N ASN A 468 -9.45 21.43 -35.44
CA ASN A 468 -9.49 22.88 -35.65
C ASN A 468 -8.17 23.55 -35.24
N LEU A 469 -7.54 23.07 -34.17
CA LEU A 469 -6.23 23.54 -33.71
C LEU A 469 -5.13 23.20 -34.73
N GLU A 470 -5.14 22.00 -35.31
CA GLU A 470 -4.22 21.58 -36.38
C GLU A 470 -4.34 22.47 -37.61
N LYS A 471 -5.57 22.72 -38.08
CA LYS A 471 -5.84 23.59 -39.23
C LYS A 471 -5.29 24.99 -38.98
N ARG A 472 -5.58 25.58 -37.82
CA ARG A 472 -5.10 26.92 -37.45
C ARG A 472 -3.57 27.03 -37.46
N LEU A 473 -2.89 26.06 -36.84
CA LEU A 473 -1.43 26.05 -36.75
C LEU A 473 -0.75 25.73 -38.08
N SER A 474 -1.46 25.08 -39.00
CA SER A 474 -0.99 24.81 -40.37
C SER A 474 -1.23 25.99 -41.32
N THR A 475 -2.10 26.94 -40.98
CA THR A 475 -2.42 28.14 -41.78
C THR A 475 -1.63 29.40 -41.40
N GLU A 476 -0.86 29.38 -40.30
CA GLU A 476 0.06 30.47 -39.97
C GLU A 476 1.33 30.33 -40.83
N GLU A 477 1.52 31.22 -41.82
CA GLU A 477 2.74 31.26 -42.65
C GLU A 477 3.99 31.56 -41.79
N PRO A 478 5.17 31.01 -42.14
CA PRO A 478 6.42 31.35 -41.47
C PRO A 478 6.75 32.81 -41.78
N VAL A 479 6.88 33.62 -40.72
CA VAL A 479 7.26 35.04 -40.82
C VAL A 479 8.59 35.19 -41.58
N GLU A 480 8.54 35.83 -42.75
CA GLU A 480 9.69 36.13 -43.60
C GLU A 480 10.70 37.04 -42.87
N GLY A 481 11.94 36.59 -42.82
CA GLY A 481 13.05 37.35 -42.26
C GLY A 481 14.35 36.57 -42.12
N MET A 482 14.68 35.66 -43.05
CA MET A 482 16.00 35.00 -43.11
C MET A 482 16.32 34.58 -44.55
N THR A 483 17.43 35.12 -45.09
CA THR A 483 17.94 34.85 -46.44
C THR A 483 18.36 33.39 -46.64
N PRO A 484 18.20 32.82 -47.86
CA PRO A 484 18.57 31.43 -48.13
C PRO A 484 20.07 31.29 -48.41
N LEU A 485 20.68 30.19 -47.94
CA LEU A 485 21.93 29.68 -48.49
C LEU A 485 21.70 28.30 -49.13
N ASP A 486 22.05 28.27 -50.41
CA ASP A 486 22.14 27.24 -51.45
C ASP A 486 22.04 25.74 -51.09
N PRO A 487 21.33 24.91 -51.89
CA PRO A 487 21.39 23.46 -51.83
C PRO A 487 22.45 22.87 -52.79
N MET A 488 23.11 21.81 -52.30
CA MET A 488 23.94 20.81 -53.01
C MET A 488 25.43 21.09 -53.24
N ALA A 489 26.26 20.24 -52.60
CA ALA A 489 27.37 19.55 -53.27
C ALA A 489 27.70 18.23 -52.52
N PRO A 490 28.15 17.18 -53.22
CA PRO A 490 28.20 15.79 -52.72
C PRO A 490 29.47 15.47 -51.92
N THR A 491 29.35 14.43 -51.09
CA THR A 491 30.40 13.79 -50.27
C THR A 491 31.65 13.38 -51.06
N PRO A 492 32.86 13.60 -50.50
CA PRO A 492 34.02 12.70 -50.69
C PRO A 492 34.55 12.12 -49.36
N PRO A 493 35.44 11.10 -49.40
CA PRO A 493 35.59 10.10 -48.32
C PRO A 493 36.60 10.46 -47.21
N ALA A 494 36.62 9.58 -46.20
CA ALA A 494 37.28 9.65 -44.89
C ALA A 494 38.78 10.05 -44.83
N SER A 495 39.15 10.87 -43.85
CA SER A 495 40.44 10.84 -43.12
C SER A 495 40.34 11.56 -41.75
N GLU A 496 41.21 11.17 -40.81
CA GLU A 496 41.19 11.33 -39.33
C GLU A 496 41.50 12.76 -38.75
N PRO A 497 41.32 13.00 -37.41
CA PRO A 497 41.02 14.31 -36.75
C PRO A 497 42.30 15.07 -36.28
N PRO A 498 42.29 16.39 -35.91
CA PRO A 498 41.79 16.86 -34.59
C PRO A 498 41.34 18.35 -34.43
N THR A 499 40.88 18.66 -33.21
CA THR A 499 40.86 19.96 -32.47
C THR A 499 39.76 21.03 -32.72
N THR A 500 38.94 21.21 -31.67
CA THR A 500 37.92 22.25 -31.39
C THR A 500 38.42 23.71 -31.38
N PRO A 501 37.57 24.73 -31.67
CA PRO A 501 36.87 25.43 -30.57
C PRO A 501 35.41 25.89 -30.82
N LYS A 502 34.63 25.74 -29.74
CA LYS A 502 33.52 26.56 -29.20
C LYS A 502 32.37 27.06 -30.09
N ALA A 503 31.20 26.52 -29.74
CA ALA A 503 29.93 27.18 -29.41
C ALA A 503 29.55 28.49 -30.13
N HIS A 504 28.51 28.39 -30.96
CA HIS A 504 27.56 29.47 -31.20
C HIS A 504 26.12 28.96 -31.04
N SER A 505 25.34 29.75 -30.30
CA SER A 505 23.89 29.60 -30.10
C SER A 505 23.16 29.44 -31.44
N ARG A 506 22.16 28.56 -31.49
CA ARG A 506 21.22 28.51 -32.62
C ARG A 506 19.78 28.53 -32.15
N ASN A 507 19.08 29.54 -32.69
CA ASN A 507 17.65 29.80 -32.59
C ASN A 507 16.85 28.69 -33.28
N LEU A 508 15.66 28.43 -32.74
CA LEU A 508 14.66 27.51 -33.25
C LEU A 508 13.98 28.08 -34.51
N SER A 509 14.21 27.45 -35.66
CA SER A 509 13.26 27.45 -36.77
C SER A 509 12.40 26.18 -36.63
N PHE A 510 11.09 26.33 -36.47
CA PHE A 510 10.14 25.22 -36.62
C PHE A 510 10.04 24.84 -38.10
N THR A 511 10.97 24.04 -38.59
CA THR A 511 10.78 23.30 -39.83
C THR A 511 10.12 21.98 -39.50
N PHE A 512 8.85 21.82 -39.94
CA PHE A 512 8.22 20.51 -40.09
C PHE A 512 8.97 19.74 -41.17
N ALA A 513 10.13 19.18 -40.82
CA ALA A 513 10.91 18.36 -41.72
C ALA A 513 10.15 17.06 -41.98
N ALA A 514 9.65 16.93 -43.21
CA ALA A 514 9.12 15.71 -43.78
C ALA A 514 10.19 14.60 -43.72
N ALA A 515 10.07 13.74 -42.71
CA ALA A 515 10.79 12.47 -42.64
C ALA A 515 9.81 11.38 -42.16
N GLY A 516 9.21 10.69 -43.14
CA GLY A 516 8.63 9.35 -43.05
C GLY A 516 7.63 9.05 -41.93
N ASN A 517 6.33 9.02 -42.26
CA ASN A 517 5.25 8.38 -41.48
C ASN A 517 5.25 8.64 -39.97
N LYS A 518 5.17 9.91 -39.55
CA LYS A 518 4.81 10.26 -38.16
C LYS A 518 3.47 10.97 -38.13
N THR A 519 2.53 10.35 -37.40
CA THR A 519 1.29 10.94 -36.92
C THR A 519 1.54 12.35 -36.37
N THR A 520 0.80 13.36 -36.84
CA THR A 520 0.89 14.72 -36.30
C THR A 520 0.51 14.70 -34.81
N PRO A 521 1.02 15.64 -33.98
CA PRO A 521 0.59 15.77 -32.58
C PRO A 521 -0.90 16.10 -32.43
N PHE A 522 -1.63 16.31 -33.54
CA PHE A 522 -3.08 16.55 -33.55
C PHE A 522 -3.89 15.39 -34.12
N SER A 523 -3.24 14.42 -34.76
CA SER A 523 -3.93 13.25 -35.31
C SER A 523 -4.70 12.46 -34.26
N ASP A 524 -5.86 11.95 -34.66
CA ASP A 524 -6.69 11.07 -33.86
C ASP A 524 -5.92 9.80 -33.48
N ASN A 525 -6.10 9.36 -32.24
CA ASN A 525 -5.61 8.06 -31.84
C ASN A 525 -6.53 6.97 -32.41
N SER A 526 -6.11 6.35 -33.51
CA SER A 526 -6.88 5.33 -34.22
C SER A 526 -7.25 4.11 -33.36
N PHE A 527 -6.54 3.87 -32.26
CA PHE A 527 -6.83 2.77 -31.34
C PHE A 527 -7.94 3.08 -30.33
N THR A 528 -8.21 4.36 -30.03
CA THR A 528 -9.20 4.77 -29.02
C THR A 528 -10.47 5.37 -29.61
N THR A 529 -10.51 5.58 -30.94
CA THR A 529 -11.67 6.13 -31.65
C THR A 529 -12.90 5.24 -31.50
N VAL A 530 -14.00 5.83 -31.05
CA VAL A 530 -15.31 5.18 -31.00
C VAL A 530 -16.37 6.00 -31.73
N SER A 531 -17.52 5.39 -32.03
CA SER A 531 -18.66 6.13 -32.59
C SER A 531 -19.25 7.09 -31.55
N PRO A 532 -19.89 8.19 -31.96
CA PRO A 532 -20.57 9.10 -31.03
C PRO A 532 -21.63 8.41 -30.15
N SER A 533 -22.26 7.35 -30.66
CA SER A 533 -23.23 6.52 -29.94
C SER A 533 -22.61 5.53 -28.94
N PHE A 534 -21.29 5.44 -28.85
CA PHE A 534 -20.62 4.50 -27.96
C PHE A 534 -20.71 4.93 -26.50
N ALA A 535 -21.19 4.02 -25.66
CA ALA A 535 -21.11 4.10 -24.21
C ALA A 535 -20.40 2.85 -23.69
N PRO A 536 -19.31 2.98 -22.91
CA PRO A 536 -18.63 1.80 -22.37
C PRO A 536 -19.51 1.14 -21.32
N ALA A 537 -19.57 -0.19 -21.33
CA ALA A 537 -20.26 -0.95 -20.29
C ALA A 537 -19.57 -0.74 -18.93
N SER A 538 -20.34 -0.51 -17.88
CA SER A 538 -19.80 -0.57 -16.52
C SER A 538 -19.49 -2.05 -16.18
N PRO A 539 -18.33 -2.37 -15.55
CA PRO A 539 -17.97 -3.74 -15.21
C PRO A 539 -19.03 -4.48 -14.38
N THR A 540 -19.78 -3.75 -13.55
CA THR A 540 -20.79 -4.27 -12.62
C THR A 540 -22.20 -4.37 -13.21
N GLN A 541 -22.49 -3.73 -14.35
CA GLN A 541 -23.83 -3.77 -14.98
C GLN A 541 -23.92 -4.75 -16.16
N GLY A 542 -22.98 -5.70 -16.25
CA GLY A 542 -22.90 -6.69 -17.31
C GLY A 542 -23.88 -7.86 -17.18
N SER A 543 -25.19 -7.60 -17.09
CA SER A 543 -26.22 -8.66 -17.19
C SER A 543 -27.53 -8.21 -17.86
N ARG A 544 -27.47 -7.49 -18.98
CA ARG A 544 -28.62 -7.45 -19.92
C ARG A 544 -28.17 -7.68 -21.37
N LYS A 545 -28.30 -8.94 -21.79
CA LYS A 545 -28.10 -9.56 -23.12
C LYS A 545 -26.69 -10.02 -23.46
N VAL A 546 -26.46 -11.33 -23.24
CA VAL A 546 -25.38 -12.10 -23.86
C VAL A 546 -25.69 -12.30 -25.35
N THR A 547 -25.14 -11.45 -26.22
CA THR A 547 -24.94 -11.84 -27.63
C THR A 547 -23.58 -12.51 -27.77
N ARG A 548 -23.62 -13.84 -27.88
CA ARG A 548 -22.49 -14.74 -28.07
C ARG A 548 -21.75 -14.42 -29.40
N ARG A 549 -20.69 -13.61 -29.36
CA ARG A 549 -19.75 -13.48 -30.49
C ARG A 549 -18.54 -14.39 -30.27
N LYS A 550 -18.50 -15.46 -31.06
CA LYS A 550 -17.41 -16.43 -31.18
C LYS A 550 -16.19 -15.70 -31.77
N ARG A 551 -15.13 -15.46 -30.98
CA ARG A 551 -13.82 -15.06 -31.52
C ARG A 551 -13.08 -16.33 -31.96
N SER A 552 -12.75 -16.42 -33.24
CA SER A 552 -11.81 -17.40 -33.78
C SER A 552 -10.44 -17.18 -33.15
N ARG A 553 -9.81 -18.29 -32.77
CA ARG A 553 -8.53 -18.35 -32.10
C ARG A 553 -7.48 -18.64 -33.17
N ASP A 554 -6.75 -17.62 -33.61
CA ASP A 554 -5.54 -17.84 -34.39
C ASP A 554 -4.40 -18.16 -33.42
N GLU A 555 -3.91 -19.39 -33.51
CA GLU A 555 -2.76 -19.91 -32.78
C GLU A 555 -1.48 -19.34 -33.40
N ALA A 556 -0.87 -18.37 -32.72
CA ALA A 556 0.54 -18.05 -32.91
C ALA A 556 1.31 -18.55 -31.69
N SER A 557 1.93 -19.72 -31.85
CA SER A 557 2.86 -20.33 -30.90
C SER A 557 4.10 -19.44 -30.74
N THR A 558 4.13 -18.64 -29.67
CA THR A 558 5.37 -18.07 -29.14
C THR A 558 5.74 -18.84 -27.89
N SER A 559 6.92 -19.44 -27.94
CA SER A 559 7.55 -20.15 -26.83
C SER A 559 7.61 -19.26 -25.59
N VAL A 560 6.89 -19.67 -24.55
CA VAL A 560 6.98 -19.08 -23.21
C VAL A 560 8.34 -19.47 -22.65
N GLN A 561 9.35 -18.61 -22.83
CA GLN A 561 10.52 -18.65 -21.99
C GLN A 561 10.10 -18.15 -20.60
N ASP A 562 10.27 -19.03 -19.61
CA ASP A 562 10.00 -18.77 -18.20
C ASP A 562 10.69 -17.46 -17.77
N ALA A 563 9.88 -16.42 -17.55
CA ALA A 563 10.35 -15.23 -16.87
C ALA A 563 10.75 -15.63 -15.43
N PRO A 564 11.98 -15.31 -14.97
CA PRO A 564 12.37 -15.59 -13.60
C PRO A 564 11.37 -14.94 -12.65
N SER A 565 10.97 -15.68 -11.61
CA SER A 565 10.03 -15.25 -10.58
C SER A 565 10.28 -13.79 -10.17
N LYS A 566 9.46 -12.87 -10.70
CA LYS A 566 9.48 -11.47 -10.29
C LYS A 566 9.06 -11.47 -8.83
N LYS A 567 10.04 -11.26 -7.94
CA LYS A 567 9.83 -11.18 -6.50
C LYS A 567 8.93 -9.96 -6.20
N ARG A 568 7.62 -10.17 -6.10
CA ARG A 568 6.64 -9.15 -5.74
C ARG A 568 6.89 -8.70 -4.29
N ASN A 569 7.07 -7.40 -4.07
CA ASN A 569 7.05 -6.76 -2.75
C ASN A 569 5.75 -5.96 -2.67
N ALA A 570 4.99 -6.03 -1.58
CA ALA A 570 3.67 -5.38 -1.48
C ALA A 570 3.16 -5.38 -0.04
N THR A 571 2.92 -4.18 0.54
CA THR A 571 1.97 -4.04 1.66
C THR A 571 0.64 -4.65 1.27
N HIS A 572 0.02 -5.45 2.15
CA HIS A 572 -1.11 -6.26 1.75
C HIS A 572 -2.34 -6.08 2.63
N SER A 573 -3.50 -6.40 2.06
CA SER A 573 -4.81 -6.35 2.68
C SER A 573 -5.53 -7.70 2.51
N ARG A 574 -6.62 -7.91 3.26
CA ARG A 574 -7.49 -9.08 3.06
C ARG A 574 -8.02 -9.15 1.63
N PHE A 575 -8.34 -8.01 1.02
CA PHE A 575 -8.74 -7.95 -0.39
C PHE A 575 -7.68 -8.54 -1.33
N GLU A 576 -6.40 -8.22 -1.13
CA GLU A 576 -5.32 -8.80 -1.93
C GLU A 576 -5.14 -10.30 -1.69
N HIS A 577 -5.30 -10.72 -0.45
CA HIS A 577 -5.20 -12.11 -0.05
C HIS A 577 -6.30 -12.93 -0.75
N SER A 578 -7.56 -12.50 -0.67
CA SER A 578 -8.69 -13.11 -1.38
C SER A 578 -8.46 -13.22 -2.90
N LEU A 579 -7.93 -12.17 -3.54
CA LEU A 579 -7.56 -12.24 -4.96
C LEU A 579 -6.44 -13.26 -5.24
N GLY A 580 -5.45 -13.34 -4.35
CA GLY A 580 -4.37 -14.32 -4.42
C GLY A 580 -4.87 -15.75 -4.28
N VAL A 581 -5.71 -16.01 -3.29
CA VAL A 581 -6.35 -17.31 -3.04
C VAL A 581 -7.23 -17.72 -4.22
N ALA A 582 -8.07 -16.82 -4.76
CA ALA A 582 -8.87 -17.08 -5.96
C ALA A 582 -8.00 -17.48 -7.17
N TYR A 583 -6.91 -16.73 -7.41
CA TYR A 583 -5.97 -17.03 -8.49
C TYR A 583 -5.29 -18.40 -8.31
N LEU A 584 -4.79 -18.71 -7.11
CA LEU A 584 -4.14 -19.98 -6.80
C LEU A 584 -5.13 -21.15 -6.88
N ALA A 585 -6.36 -20.97 -6.37
CA ALA A 585 -7.46 -21.94 -6.46
C ALA A 585 -7.75 -22.30 -7.91
N ARG A 586 -7.96 -21.28 -8.77
CA ARG A 586 -8.18 -21.45 -10.21
C ARG A 586 -7.01 -22.20 -10.85
N LYS A 587 -5.76 -21.78 -10.59
CA LYS A 587 -4.57 -22.40 -11.18
C LYS A 587 -4.40 -23.85 -10.79
N MET A 588 -4.69 -24.18 -9.53
CA MET A 588 -4.64 -25.55 -9.03
C MET A 588 -5.65 -26.43 -9.77
N VAL A 589 -6.93 -26.03 -9.83
CA VAL A 589 -7.98 -26.80 -10.51
C VAL A 589 -7.70 -26.94 -12.01
N GLU A 590 -7.30 -25.85 -12.69
CA GLU A 590 -6.92 -25.89 -14.11
C GLU A 590 -5.73 -26.84 -14.37
N HIS A 591 -4.75 -26.87 -13.46
CA HIS A 591 -3.62 -27.77 -13.58
C HIS A 591 -4.06 -29.23 -13.43
N LEU A 592 -4.83 -29.56 -12.39
CA LEU A 592 -5.34 -30.91 -12.16
C LEU A 592 -6.16 -31.41 -13.36
N GLY A 593 -7.02 -30.56 -13.93
CA GLY A 593 -7.83 -30.92 -15.10
C GLY A 593 -7.02 -31.16 -16.37
N LYS A 594 -5.89 -30.45 -16.55
CA LYS A 594 -4.96 -30.68 -17.67
C LYS A 594 -4.08 -31.90 -17.45
N ALA A 595 -3.63 -32.13 -16.22
CA ALA A 595 -2.76 -33.24 -15.86
C ALA A 595 -3.50 -34.59 -15.84
N GLN A 596 -4.78 -34.57 -15.48
CA GLN A 596 -5.64 -35.75 -15.34
C GLN A 596 -7.04 -35.48 -15.93
N PRO A 597 -7.18 -35.53 -17.27
CA PRO A 597 -8.46 -35.31 -17.94
C PRO A 597 -9.57 -36.26 -17.48
N GLU A 598 -9.22 -37.44 -16.97
CA GLU A 598 -10.13 -38.44 -16.42
C GLU A 598 -10.91 -37.95 -15.18
N LEU A 599 -10.44 -36.89 -14.49
CA LEU A 599 -11.16 -36.30 -13.35
C LEU A 599 -12.45 -35.57 -13.76
N GLY A 600 -12.66 -35.34 -15.06
CA GLY A 600 -13.89 -34.72 -15.57
C GLY A 600 -14.13 -33.30 -15.01
N ILE A 601 -13.07 -32.55 -14.71
CA ILE A 601 -13.16 -31.17 -14.21
C ILE A 601 -13.78 -30.28 -15.28
N THR A 602 -14.89 -29.64 -14.94
CA THR A 602 -15.66 -28.78 -15.84
C THR A 602 -15.28 -27.31 -15.67
N PRO A 603 -15.59 -26.43 -16.65
CA PRO A 603 -15.47 -24.98 -16.47
C PRO A 603 -16.27 -24.44 -15.27
N ARG A 604 -17.39 -25.09 -14.95
CA ARG A 604 -18.19 -24.78 -13.75
C ARG A 604 -17.39 -25.05 -12.48
N ASP A 605 -16.74 -26.21 -12.36
CA ASP A 605 -15.96 -26.55 -11.17
C ASP A 605 -14.83 -25.54 -10.93
N VAL A 606 -14.13 -25.15 -12.01
CA VAL A 606 -13.09 -24.12 -11.96
C VAL A 606 -13.66 -22.80 -11.43
N ALA A 607 -14.81 -22.36 -11.96
CA ALA A 607 -15.44 -21.11 -11.55
C ALA A 607 -15.89 -21.14 -10.08
N LEU A 608 -16.53 -22.21 -9.61
CA LEU A 608 -17.02 -22.31 -8.24
C LEU A 608 -15.88 -22.35 -7.21
N VAL A 609 -14.78 -23.05 -7.53
CA VAL A 609 -13.59 -23.07 -6.65
C VAL A 609 -12.87 -21.73 -6.64
N GLU A 610 -12.82 -21.02 -7.78
CA GLU A 610 -12.29 -19.66 -7.84
C GLU A 610 -13.14 -18.67 -7.03
N ILE A 611 -14.48 -18.75 -7.12
CA ILE A 611 -15.40 -17.93 -6.31
C ILE A 611 -15.26 -18.25 -4.82
N ALA A 612 -15.16 -19.53 -4.45
CA ALA A 612 -14.90 -19.93 -3.06
C ALA A 612 -13.59 -19.34 -2.54
N GLY A 613 -12.51 -19.42 -3.32
CA GLY A 613 -11.24 -18.79 -2.97
C GLY A 613 -11.32 -17.26 -2.84
N LEU A 614 -12.14 -16.60 -3.67
CA LEU A 614 -12.37 -15.16 -3.58
C LEU A 614 -13.15 -14.77 -2.31
N CYS A 615 -14.11 -15.59 -1.90
CA CYS A 615 -15.06 -15.26 -0.84
C CYS A 615 -14.77 -15.91 0.52
N HIS A 616 -13.71 -16.74 0.64
CA HIS A 616 -13.46 -17.54 1.85
C HIS A 616 -13.28 -16.72 3.14
N ASP A 617 -12.84 -15.47 3.00
CA ASP A 617 -12.41 -14.60 4.10
C ASP A 617 -13.30 -13.36 4.29
N LEU A 618 -14.50 -13.33 3.69
CA LEU A 618 -15.45 -12.22 3.83
C LEU A 618 -15.95 -12.03 5.28
N GLY A 619 -15.87 -13.09 6.10
CA GLY A 619 -16.41 -13.12 7.45
C GLY A 619 -15.51 -12.55 8.53
N HIS A 620 -14.28 -12.11 8.25
CA HIS A 620 -13.40 -11.56 9.29
C HIS A 620 -13.86 -10.20 9.81
N GLY A 621 -13.97 -10.07 11.14
CA GLY A 621 -14.26 -8.80 11.79
C GLY A 621 -13.03 -7.92 12.01
N PRO A 622 -13.18 -6.76 12.67
CA PRO A 622 -12.09 -5.83 12.96
C PRO A 622 -10.89 -6.49 13.65
N TRP A 623 -9.66 -6.28 13.16
CA TRP A 623 -8.43 -6.96 13.62
C TRP A 623 -8.45 -8.51 13.50
N SER A 624 -9.28 -9.07 12.59
CA SER A 624 -9.28 -10.49 12.19
C SER A 624 -9.35 -11.46 13.38
N HIS A 625 -8.39 -12.38 13.55
CA HIS A 625 -8.44 -13.40 14.59
C HIS A 625 -8.52 -12.86 16.03
N ALA A 626 -8.13 -11.61 16.29
CA ALA A 626 -8.38 -10.99 17.58
C ALA A 626 -9.90 -10.88 17.84
N TRP A 627 -10.67 -10.44 16.85
CA TRP A 627 -12.13 -10.45 16.90
C TRP A 627 -12.68 -11.85 17.17
N ASP A 628 -12.34 -12.80 16.29
CA ASP A 628 -12.91 -14.14 16.30
C ASP A 628 -12.54 -14.93 17.57
N SER A 629 -11.27 -14.87 17.98
CA SER A 629 -10.73 -15.76 19.02
C SER A 629 -10.69 -15.12 20.42
N LEU A 630 -10.79 -13.79 20.52
CA LEU A 630 -10.69 -13.09 21.81
C LEU A 630 -11.92 -12.23 22.12
N PHE A 631 -12.48 -11.50 21.14
CA PHE A 631 -13.65 -10.64 21.37
C PHE A 631 -14.95 -11.45 21.41
N MET A 632 -15.28 -12.16 20.33
CA MET A 632 -16.56 -12.85 20.18
C MET A 632 -16.86 -13.82 21.34
N PRO A 633 -15.92 -14.68 21.81
CA PRO A 633 -16.19 -15.60 22.92
C PRO A 633 -16.41 -14.89 24.26
N LYS A 634 -15.90 -13.65 24.42
CA LYS A 634 -16.09 -12.85 25.63
C LYS A 634 -17.35 -12.00 25.56
N ALA A 635 -17.68 -11.46 24.39
CA ALA A 635 -18.89 -10.68 24.17
C ALA A 635 -20.14 -11.55 24.18
N ILE A 636 -20.08 -12.74 23.57
CA ILE A 636 -21.16 -13.73 23.52
C ILE A 636 -20.61 -15.09 24.00
N PRO A 637 -20.62 -15.35 25.32
CA PRO A 637 -20.14 -16.62 25.86
C PRO A 637 -20.88 -17.83 25.28
N GLY A 638 -20.13 -18.83 24.84
CA GLY A 638 -20.68 -20.05 24.21
C GLY A 638 -21.04 -19.90 22.73
N THR A 639 -20.72 -18.77 22.11
CA THR A 639 -20.89 -18.59 20.66
C THR A 639 -20.16 -19.67 19.85
N THR A 640 -20.81 -20.14 18.79
CA THR A 640 -20.22 -21.03 17.77
C THR A 640 -19.77 -20.26 16.54
N TRP A 641 -19.82 -18.92 16.59
CA TRP A 641 -19.44 -18.06 15.49
C TRP A 641 -17.97 -18.34 15.10
N THR A 642 -17.71 -18.48 13.81
CA THR A 642 -16.36 -18.52 13.21
C THR A 642 -16.35 -17.67 11.93
N HIS A 643 -15.17 -17.25 11.46
CA HIS A 643 -15.11 -16.37 10.28
C HIS A 643 -15.52 -17.12 9.03
N GLU A 644 -15.39 -18.44 9.02
CA GLU A 644 -15.99 -19.26 7.98
C GLU A 644 -17.54 -19.14 7.97
N VAL A 645 -18.19 -19.19 9.13
CA VAL A 645 -19.65 -18.96 9.24
C VAL A 645 -20.01 -17.53 8.81
N GLY A 646 -19.22 -16.53 9.21
CA GLY A 646 -19.39 -15.15 8.75
C GLY A 646 -19.22 -15.00 7.23
N SER A 647 -18.28 -15.73 6.62
CA SER A 647 -18.02 -15.70 5.18
C SER A 647 -19.18 -16.29 4.40
N GLU A 648 -19.78 -17.38 4.89
CA GLU A 648 -21.00 -17.94 4.28
C GLU A 648 -22.16 -16.94 4.32
N MET A 649 -22.38 -16.29 5.47
CA MET A 649 -23.42 -15.26 5.61
C MET A 649 -23.19 -14.08 4.67
N MET A 650 -21.96 -13.55 4.61
CA MET A 650 -21.61 -12.42 3.75
C MET A 650 -21.65 -12.80 2.27
N PHE A 651 -21.34 -14.04 1.91
CA PHE A 651 -21.47 -14.54 0.55
C PHE A 651 -22.94 -14.60 0.10
N ASP A 652 -23.82 -15.11 0.96
CA ASP A 652 -25.27 -15.13 0.69
C ASP A 652 -25.82 -13.70 0.55
N TYR A 653 -25.38 -12.78 1.41
CA TYR A 653 -25.73 -11.36 1.31
C TYR A 653 -25.22 -10.73 0.01
N LEU A 654 -23.95 -10.95 -0.35
CA LEU A 654 -23.33 -10.42 -1.57
C LEU A 654 -24.13 -10.82 -2.82
N ILE A 655 -24.53 -12.10 -2.92
CA ILE A 655 -25.35 -12.59 -4.03
C ILE A 655 -26.69 -11.87 -4.08
N LYS A 656 -27.39 -11.78 -2.94
CA LYS A 656 -28.73 -11.20 -2.84
C LYS A 656 -28.72 -9.70 -3.15
N ASP A 657 -27.81 -8.95 -2.52
CA ASP A 657 -27.72 -7.49 -2.61
C ASP A 657 -27.33 -7.03 -4.02
N ASN A 658 -26.56 -7.84 -4.75
CA ASN A 658 -26.08 -7.52 -6.09
C ASN A 658 -26.86 -8.24 -7.22
N ASP A 659 -27.96 -8.93 -6.90
CA ASP A 659 -28.79 -9.69 -7.86
C ASP A 659 -27.96 -10.62 -8.76
N ILE A 660 -27.01 -11.35 -8.16
CA ILE A 660 -26.13 -12.26 -8.89
C ILE A 660 -26.88 -13.55 -9.21
N ASP A 661 -27.04 -13.84 -10.51
CA ASP A 661 -27.62 -15.10 -10.98
C ASP A 661 -26.69 -16.29 -10.66
N MET A 662 -26.99 -16.99 -9.57
CA MET A 662 -26.31 -18.21 -9.14
C MET A 662 -27.35 -19.24 -8.70
N ARG A 663 -27.19 -20.50 -9.12
CA ARG A 663 -28.12 -21.58 -8.74
C ARG A 663 -27.96 -21.89 -7.24
N PRO A 664 -29.04 -22.21 -6.51
CA PRO A 664 -28.95 -22.57 -5.09
C PRO A 664 -27.96 -23.70 -4.80
N GLU A 665 -27.87 -24.69 -5.70
CA GLU A 665 -26.90 -25.80 -5.61
C GLU A 665 -25.44 -25.32 -5.76
N ASP A 666 -25.19 -24.32 -6.61
CA ASP A 666 -23.87 -23.71 -6.80
C ASP A 666 -23.47 -22.93 -5.54
N GLN A 667 -24.41 -22.18 -4.98
CA GLN A 667 -24.23 -21.38 -3.78
C GLN A 667 -23.89 -22.26 -2.57
N GLU A 668 -24.64 -23.35 -2.35
CA GLU A 668 -24.34 -24.30 -1.27
C GLU A 668 -23.01 -25.02 -1.50
N PHE A 669 -22.67 -25.37 -2.74
CA PHE A 669 -21.37 -25.96 -3.07
C PHE A 669 -20.21 -25.01 -2.77
N VAL A 670 -20.33 -23.72 -3.11
CA VAL A 670 -19.32 -22.71 -2.76
C VAL A 670 -19.16 -22.57 -1.25
N LYS A 671 -20.26 -22.52 -0.50
CA LYS A 671 -20.22 -22.47 0.97
C LYS A 671 -19.54 -23.70 1.56
N ALA A 672 -19.85 -24.89 1.06
CA ALA A 672 -19.20 -26.12 1.48
C ALA A 672 -17.68 -26.14 1.15
N LEU A 673 -17.26 -25.55 0.01
CA LEU A 673 -15.85 -25.35 -0.32
C LEU A 673 -15.14 -24.38 0.62
N ILE A 674 -15.79 -23.27 0.99
CA ILE A 674 -15.26 -22.29 1.97
C ILE A 674 -15.06 -22.96 3.33
N ALA A 675 -16.04 -23.73 3.79
CA ALA A 675 -15.95 -24.49 5.04
C ALA A 675 -14.94 -25.65 4.99
N GLY A 676 -14.64 -26.15 3.79
CA GLY A 676 -13.85 -27.38 3.58
C GLY A 676 -14.60 -28.64 4.02
N ASP A 677 -15.93 -28.65 3.91
CA ASP A 677 -16.80 -29.73 4.38
C ASP A 677 -17.48 -30.45 3.22
N SER A 678 -16.87 -31.56 2.79
CA SER A 678 -17.38 -32.39 1.71
C SER A 678 -18.67 -33.15 2.07
N SER A 679 -19.08 -33.19 3.34
CA SER A 679 -20.27 -33.94 3.78
C SER A 679 -21.58 -33.20 3.46
N ARG A 680 -21.53 -31.86 3.38
CA ARG A 680 -22.69 -31.00 3.04
C ARG A 680 -23.17 -31.20 1.61
N THR A 681 -22.23 -31.34 0.68
CA THR A 681 -22.51 -31.55 -0.73
C THR A 681 -21.68 -32.72 -1.25
N PRO A 682 -22.14 -33.97 -1.05
CA PRO A 682 -21.44 -35.15 -1.55
C PRO A 682 -21.20 -35.03 -3.05
N ASN A 683 -19.92 -35.02 -3.44
CA ASN A 683 -19.49 -34.85 -4.82
C ASN A 683 -18.47 -35.94 -5.14
N GLU A 684 -18.57 -36.53 -6.34
CA GLU A 684 -17.59 -37.49 -6.86
C GLU A 684 -16.16 -36.91 -6.88
N LYS A 685 -16.04 -35.57 -7.00
CA LYS A 685 -14.80 -34.78 -6.97
C LYS A 685 -14.49 -34.21 -5.59
N GLY A 686 -14.56 -35.05 -4.56
CA GLY A 686 -14.27 -34.69 -3.16
C GLY A 686 -12.91 -34.00 -2.94
N PHE A 687 -11.92 -34.19 -3.82
CA PHE A 687 -10.63 -33.48 -3.76
C PHE A 687 -10.75 -31.96 -3.93
N LEU A 688 -11.86 -31.43 -4.48
CA LEU A 688 -12.04 -29.98 -4.64
C LEU A 688 -12.13 -29.25 -3.30
N PHE A 689 -12.65 -29.91 -2.25
CA PHE A 689 -12.76 -29.37 -0.89
C PHE A 689 -11.40 -29.23 -0.20
N ASP A 690 -10.37 -29.92 -0.70
CA ASP A 690 -9.01 -29.85 -0.19
C ASP A 690 -8.23 -28.64 -0.75
N ILE A 691 -8.83 -27.85 -1.65
CA ILE A 691 -8.13 -26.74 -2.35
C ILE A 691 -8.14 -25.47 -1.52
N VAL A 692 -9.32 -24.95 -1.16
CA VAL A 692 -9.49 -23.66 -0.47
C VAL A 692 -9.24 -23.80 1.03
N ALA A 693 -9.84 -24.81 1.66
CA ALA A 693 -9.73 -25.06 3.11
C ALA A 693 -9.49 -26.55 3.38
N ASN A 694 -8.22 -26.97 3.49
CA ASN A 694 -7.87 -28.38 3.63
C ASN A 694 -7.90 -28.83 5.09
N LYS A 695 -9.06 -29.29 5.57
CA LYS A 695 -9.21 -29.79 6.94
C LYS A 695 -8.50 -31.13 7.19
N ARG A 696 -8.06 -31.85 6.14
CA ARG A 696 -7.39 -33.16 6.25
C ARG A 696 -5.92 -33.05 6.62
N ASN A 697 -5.17 -32.17 5.96
CA ASN A 697 -3.71 -32.03 6.12
C ASN A 697 -3.23 -30.58 6.33
N GLY A 698 -4.10 -29.58 6.15
CA GLY A 698 -3.77 -28.17 6.37
C GLY A 698 -2.92 -27.52 5.29
N LEU A 699 -2.71 -28.18 4.15
CA LEU A 699 -2.06 -27.63 2.96
C LEU A 699 -3.11 -27.20 1.94
N ASP A 700 -3.44 -25.91 1.93
CA ASP A 700 -4.46 -25.29 1.08
C ASP A 700 -3.95 -23.98 0.45
N VAL A 701 -4.68 -23.47 -0.54
CA VAL A 701 -4.28 -22.29 -1.29
C VAL A 701 -4.37 -20.99 -0.48
N ASP A 702 -5.21 -20.95 0.57
CA ASP A 702 -5.24 -19.91 1.60
C ASP A 702 -3.83 -19.73 2.22
N LYS A 703 -3.30 -20.78 2.84
CA LYS A 703 -1.96 -20.73 3.47
C LYS A 703 -0.85 -20.56 2.45
N CYS A 704 -1.03 -21.08 1.23
CA CYS A 704 -0.09 -20.86 0.14
C CYS A 704 -0.01 -19.39 -0.33
N ASP A 705 -1.06 -18.57 -0.12
CA ASP A 705 -1.00 -17.14 -0.40
C ASP A 705 -0.43 -16.35 0.79
N TYR A 706 -1.02 -16.48 1.99
CA TYR A 706 -0.68 -15.57 3.09
C TYR A 706 0.73 -15.83 3.67
N LEU A 707 1.18 -17.09 3.77
CA LEU A 707 2.48 -17.38 4.40
C LEU A 707 3.66 -16.75 3.64
N PRO A 708 3.80 -16.91 2.31
CA PRO A 708 4.84 -16.22 1.56
C PRO A 708 4.69 -14.69 1.60
N ARG A 709 3.45 -14.19 1.55
CA ARG A 709 3.12 -12.76 1.55
C ARG A 709 3.55 -12.10 2.87
N ASP A 710 3.12 -12.63 4.00
CA ASP A 710 3.44 -12.10 5.33
C ASP A 710 4.93 -12.15 5.61
N ARG A 711 5.58 -13.26 5.27
CA ARG A 711 7.04 -13.42 5.44
C ARG A 711 7.83 -12.40 4.67
N ARG A 712 7.44 -12.14 3.42
CA ARG A 712 8.05 -11.09 2.60
C ARG A 712 7.95 -9.74 3.30
N MET A 713 6.78 -9.43 3.88
CA MET A 713 6.51 -8.16 4.54
C MET A 713 7.26 -7.95 5.86
N VAL A 714 7.46 -9.02 6.63
CA VAL A 714 8.32 -8.97 7.82
C VAL A 714 9.80 -9.20 7.50
N GLY A 715 10.17 -9.29 6.22
CA GLY A 715 11.54 -9.49 5.74
C GLY A 715 12.17 -10.80 6.19
N ILE A 716 11.39 -11.87 6.32
CA ILE A 716 11.85 -13.24 6.53
C ILE A 716 11.99 -13.92 5.16
N SER A 717 13.23 -14.25 4.78
CA SER A 717 13.50 -14.92 3.50
C SER A 717 12.89 -16.33 3.44
N ALA A 718 12.45 -16.71 2.24
CA ALA A 718 11.95 -18.03 1.88
C ALA A 718 12.42 -18.38 0.47
N ASP A 719 12.72 -19.65 0.21
CA ASP A 719 13.10 -20.13 -1.13
C ASP A 719 12.24 -21.32 -1.56
N HIS A 720 10.93 -21.20 -1.40
CA HIS A 720 9.98 -22.26 -1.74
C HIS A 720 9.16 -21.84 -2.95
N SER A 721 9.45 -22.46 -4.10
CA SER A 721 8.69 -22.27 -5.32
C SER A 721 7.39 -23.07 -5.25
N LEU A 722 6.33 -22.49 -4.67
CA LEU A 722 5.00 -23.11 -4.64
C LEU A 722 4.50 -23.50 -6.05
N SER A 723 4.98 -22.83 -7.09
CA SER A 723 4.70 -23.20 -8.48
C SER A 723 5.14 -24.62 -8.85
N ARG A 724 6.24 -25.12 -8.27
CA ARG A 724 6.71 -26.49 -8.51
C ARG A 724 5.80 -27.50 -7.81
N LEU A 725 5.45 -27.24 -6.55
CA LEU A 725 4.50 -28.04 -5.78
C LEU A 725 3.16 -28.17 -6.50
N PHE A 726 2.64 -27.07 -7.07
CA PHE A 726 1.38 -27.09 -7.82
C PHE A 726 1.50 -27.86 -9.14
N ARG A 727 2.65 -27.74 -9.84
CA ARG A 727 2.90 -28.43 -11.12
C ARG A 727 3.06 -29.95 -10.97
N THR A 728 3.37 -30.42 -9.78
CA THR A 728 3.49 -31.86 -9.48
C THR A 728 2.30 -32.37 -8.67
N ALA A 729 1.25 -31.58 -8.49
CA ALA A 729 0.04 -32.02 -7.81
C ALA A 729 -0.77 -32.96 -8.70
N ARG A 730 -1.30 -34.03 -8.10
CA ARG A 730 -2.17 -35.02 -8.74
C ARG A 730 -3.29 -35.42 -7.81
N VAL A 731 -4.37 -35.97 -8.36
CA VAL A 731 -5.44 -36.59 -7.58
C VAL A 731 -5.30 -38.11 -7.66
N ILE A 732 -5.19 -38.75 -6.49
CA ILE A 732 -5.19 -40.20 -6.31
C ILE A 732 -6.15 -40.51 -5.15
N ASP A 733 -7.03 -41.50 -5.31
CA ASP A 733 -8.05 -41.87 -4.31
C ASP A 733 -8.89 -40.69 -3.82
N ASN A 734 -9.23 -39.76 -4.73
CA ASN A 734 -10.00 -38.54 -4.43
C ASN A 734 -9.32 -37.61 -3.38
N GLN A 735 -7.97 -37.61 -3.35
CA GLN A 735 -7.15 -36.73 -2.54
C GLN A 735 -6.01 -36.12 -3.37
N ILE A 736 -5.65 -34.87 -3.06
CA ILE A 736 -4.50 -34.22 -3.68
C ILE A 736 -3.21 -34.82 -3.10
N CYS A 737 -2.36 -35.32 -3.99
CA CYS A 737 -1.07 -35.93 -3.73
C CYS A 737 0.04 -35.17 -4.45
N TYR A 738 1.25 -35.18 -3.90
CA TYR A 738 2.41 -34.48 -4.47
C TYR A 738 3.53 -35.46 -4.83
N ASP A 739 4.44 -35.09 -5.73
CA ASP A 739 5.65 -35.89 -5.98
C ASP A 739 6.48 -35.97 -4.69
N ILE A 740 6.94 -37.16 -4.32
CA ILE A 740 7.76 -37.40 -3.12
C ILE A 740 9.01 -36.50 -3.05
N LYS A 741 9.52 -36.03 -4.20
CA LYS A 741 10.63 -35.06 -4.25
C LYS A 741 10.28 -33.70 -3.64
N GLU A 742 9.01 -33.38 -3.48
CA GLU A 742 8.53 -32.15 -2.86
C GLU A 742 8.30 -32.30 -1.34
N ALA A 743 8.55 -33.46 -0.75
CA ALA A 743 8.36 -33.69 0.69
C ALA A 743 9.14 -32.68 1.55
N GLY A 744 10.38 -32.34 1.15
CA GLY A 744 11.16 -31.28 1.80
C GLY A 744 10.51 -29.89 1.67
N THR A 745 9.95 -29.54 0.51
CA THR A 745 9.25 -28.26 0.31
C THR A 745 7.97 -28.16 1.15
N VAL A 746 7.22 -29.25 1.28
CA VAL A 746 6.04 -29.33 2.15
C VAL A 746 6.45 -29.21 3.63
N TYR A 747 7.54 -29.86 4.03
CA TYR A 747 8.09 -29.73 5.38
C TYR A 747 8.49 -28.29 5.69
N ASP A 748 9.23 -27.64 4.80
CA ASP A 748 9.66 -26.27 4.99
C ASP A 748 8.47 -25.30 5.08
N PHE A 749 7.41 -25.53 4.29
CA PHE A 749 6.17 -24.77 4.36
C PHE A 749 5.55 -24.78 5.77
N PHE A 750 5.42 -25.97 6.39
CA PHE A 750 4.91 -26.09 7.75
C PHE A 750 5.88 -25.53 8.81
N ALA A 751 7.19 -25.69 8.60
CA ALA A 751 8.20 -25.07 9.45
C ALA A 751 8.11 -23.54 9.42
N ASP A 752 7.82 -22.97 8.26
CA ASP A 752 7.67 -21.54 8.10
C ASP A 752 6.40 -21.00 8.73
N ARG A 753 5.30 -21.76 8.68
CA ARG A 753 4.11 -21.48 9.48
C ARG A 753 4.44 -21.40 10.97
N TYR A 754 5.16 -22.39 11.50
CA TYR A 754 5.61 -22.37 12.90
C TYR A 754 6.47 -21.13 13.22
N LYS A 755 7.45 -20.80 12.36
CA LYS A 755 8.30 -19.61 12.52
C LYS A 755 7.47 -18.32 12.55
N MET A 756 6.46 -18.19 11.70
CA MET A 756 5.58 -17.02 11.64
C MET A 756 4.75 -16.86 12.92
N HIS A 757 4.12 -17.93 13.42
CA HIS A 757 3.42 -17.89 14.71
C HIS A 757 4.36 -17.54 15.86
N SER A 758 5.57 -18.09 15.86
CA SER A 758 6.53 -17.86 16.95
C SER A 758 7.12 -16.45 16.96
N LYS A 759 7.49 -15.91 15.78
CA LYS A 759 8.22 -14.64 15.66
C LYS A 759 7.33 -13.43 15.43
N VAL A 760 6.20 -13.58 14.75
CA VAL A 760 5.36 -12.47 14.28
C VAL A 760 4.02 -12.45 15.01
N TYR A 761 3.17 -13.45 14.82
CA TYR A 761 1.79 -13.40 15.31
C TYR A 761 1.71 -13.42 16.85
N ASN A 762 2.56 -14.21 17.52
CA ASN A 762 2.62 -14.24 19.00
C ASN A 762 3.65 -13.28 19.59
N HIS A 763 4.12 -12.29 18.82
CA HIS A 763 5.05 -11.30 19.34
C HIS A 763 4.41 -10.51 20.49
N LYS A 764 5.16 -10.32 21.59
CA LYS A 764 4.66 -9.71 22.84
C LYS A 764 3.97 -8.35 22.66
N THR A 765 4.42 -7.56 21.69
CA THR A 765 3.85 -6.22 21.44
C THR A 765 2.52 -6.33 20.70
N THR A 766 2.42 -7.26 19.74
CA THR A 766 1.19 -7.58 19.00
C THR A 766 0.11 -8.06 19.97
N LYS A 767 0.41 -9.08 20.79
CA LYS A 767 -0.53 -9.59 21.79
C LYS A 767 -0.97 -8.52 22.79
N ALA A 768 -0.06 -7.68 23.28
CA ALA A 768 -0.42 -6.58 24.18
C ALA A 768 -1.38 -5.56 23.53
N MET A 769 -1.19 -5.24 22.25
CA MET A 769 -2.11 -4.38 21.51
C MET A 769 -3.46 -5.06 21.27
N GLU A 770 -3.47 -6.34 20.87
CA GLU A 770 -4.70 -7.12 20.72
C GLU A 770 -5.53 -7.09 22.01
N TYR A 771 -4.94 -7.42 23.16
CA TYR A 771 -5.69 -7.38 24.43
C TYR A 771 -6.24 -6.00 24.77
N MET A 772 -5.50 -4.93 24.49
CA MET A 772 -6.00 -3.57 24.68
C MET A 772 -7.15 -3.24 23.73
N ILE A 773 -7.05 -3.68 22.47
CA ILE A 773 -8.11 -3.48 21.50
C ILE A 773 -9.37 -4.20 21.96
N ILE A 774 -9.24 -5.47 22.36
CA ILE A 774 -10.37 -6.26 22.84
C ILE A 774 -10.98 -5.68 24.11
N ASP A 775 -10.18 -5.26 25.08
CA ASP A 775 -10.72 -4.59 26.27
C ASP A 775 -11.46 -3.29 25.92
N GLY A 776 -10.94 -2.52 24.95
CA GLY A 776 -11.60 -1.32 24.44
C GLY A 776 -12.93 -1.62 23.75
N LEU A 777 -12.98 -2.67 22.91
CA LEU A 777 -14.21 -3.11 22.24
C LEU A 777 -15.22 -3.66 23.25
N LEU A 778 -14.79 -4.45 24.25
CA LEU A 778 -15.67 -4.98 25.30
C LEU A 778 -16.24 -3.86 26.19
N ALA A 779 -15.48 -2.80 26.45
CA ALA A 779 -15.98 -1.63 27.16
C ALA A 779 -17.04 -0.86 26.34
N ALA A 780 -16.96 -0.91 25.00
CA ALA A 780 -17.93 -0.28 24.10
C ALA A 780 -19.13 -1.19 23.77
N GLN A 781 -18.97 -2.50 23.90
CA GLN A 781 -19.95 -3.52 23.51
C GLN A 781 -21.37 -3.28 24.07
N PRO A 782 -21.58 -2.94 25.36
CA PRO A 782 -22.92 -2.74 25.91
C PRO A 782 -23.71 -1.59 25.29
N TYR A 783 -23.02 -0.66 24.62
CA TYR A 783 -23.61 0.57 24.09
C TYR A 783 -23.68 0.58 22.56
N LEU A 784 -22.77 -0.14 21.89
CA LEU A 784 -22.69 -0.18 20.44
C LEU A 784 -23.15 -1.52 19.83
N HIS A 785 -23.41 -2.54 20.65
CA HIS A 785 -23.89 -3.86 20.19
C HIS A 785 -23.04 -4.46 19.05
N LEU A 786 -21.71 -4.35 19.19
CA LEU A 786 -20.75 -4.72 18.14
C LEU A 786 -20.76 -6.22 17.84
N ALA A 787 -20.97 -7.07 18.85
CA ALA A 787 -20.99 -8.51 18.65
C ALA A 787 -22.28 -9.00 17.99
N GLU A 788 -23.39 -8.29 18.17
CA GLU A 788 -24.68 -8.62 17.57
C GLU A 788 -24.73 -8.23 16.09
N SER A 789 -23.97 -7.21 15.68
CA SER A 789 -23.93 -6.77 14.27
C SER A 789 -23.44 -7.86 13.32
N VAL A 790 -22.70 -8.87 13.80
CA VAL A 790 -22.24 -10.00 12.97
C VAL A 790 -23.39 -10.89 12.48
N PHE A 791 -24.60 -10.74 13.04
CA PHE A 791 -25.80 -11.46 12.61
C PHE A 791 -26.66 -10.65 11.65
N ASN A 792 -26.29 -9.39 11.38
CA ASN A 792 -26.90 -8.53 10.38
C ASN A 792 -25.85 -8.15 9.32
N PRO A 793 -25.89 -8.73 8.11
CA PRO A 793 -24.90 -8.45 7.07
C PRO A 793 -24.73 -6.96 6.72
N GLU A 794 -25.81 -6.16 6.76
CA GLU A 794 -25.77 -4.73 6.47
C GLU A 794 -24.98 -3.96 7.52
N GLU A 795 -25.23 -4.23 8.81
CA GLU A 795 -24.46 -3.65 9.90
C GLU A 795 -23.01 -4.17 9.91
N TYR A 796 -22.81 -5.45 9.58
CA TYR A 796 -21.49 -6.06 9.55
C TYR A 796 -20.59 -5.47 8.46
N LEU A 797 -21.16 -5.10 7.31
CA LEU A 797 -20.44 -4.43 6.23
C LEU A 797 -19.79 -3.12 6.69
N GLY A 798 -20.43 -2.38 7.59
CA GLY A 798 -19.92 -1.14 8.18
C GLY A 798 -18.94 -1.35 9.35
N LEU A 799 -18.78 -2.58 9.85
CA LEU A 799 -17.94 -2.87 11.00
C LEU A 799 -16.49 -3.15 10.59
N THR A 800 -15.71 -2.08 10.48
CA THR A 800 -14.28 -2.13 10.10
C THR A 800 -13.35 -1.74 11.27
N ASP A 801 -12.04 -1.82 11.05
CA ASP A 801 -11.02 -1.32 12.00
C ASP A 801 -11.20 0.16 12.38
N CYS A 802 -11.94 0.94 11.56
CA CYS A 802 -12.26 2.35 11.85
C CYS A 802 -13.19 2.51 13.06
N ILE A 803 -13.78 1.44 13.60
CA ILE A 803 -14.54 1.49 14.86
C ILE A 803 -13.71 2.07 16.02
N MET A 804 -12.40 1.81 16.07
CA MET A 804 -11.52 2.43 17.08
C MET A 804 -11.49 3.95 16.92
N ASN A 805 -11.43 4.43 15.67
CA ASN A 805 -11.45 5.86 15.38
C ASN A 805 -12.81 6.47 15.80
N ARG A 806 -13.93 5.83 15.45
CA ARG A 806 -15.28 6.26 15.86
C ARG A 806 -15.40 6.37 17.38
N ILE A 807 -14.93 5.37 18.13
CA ILE A 807 -14.97 5.36 19.61
C ILE A 807 -14.05 6.45 20.21
N GLN A 808 -12.90 6.71 19.60
CA GLN A 808 -12.02 7.79 20.06
C GLN A 808 -12.66 9.18 19.91
N HIS A 809 -13.59 9.35 18.97
CA HIS A 809 -14.31 10.60 18.69
C HIS A 809 -15.64 10.76 19.40
N ALA A 810 -16.20 9.65 19.85
CA ALA A 810 -17.42 9.62 20.62
C ALA A 810 -17.36 10.65 21.76
N LYS A 811 -18.38 11.50 21.85
CA LYS A 811 -18.57 12.45 22.96
C LYS A 811 -19.37 11.84 24.10
N GLU A 812 -20.00 10.71 23.82
CA GLU A 812 -20.78 9.89 24.72
C GLU A 812 -19.93 9.53 25.95
N PRO A 813 -20.39 9.88 27.17
CA PRO A 813 -19.70 9.54 28.41
C PRO A 813 -19.64 8.02 28.64
N GLU A 814 -20.60 7.27 28.12
CA GLU A 814 -20.68 5.80 28.17
C GLU A 814 -19.44 5.14 27.53
N LEU A 815 -18.88 5.77 26.49
CA LEU A 815 -17.71 5.28 25.77
C LEU A 815 -16.38 5.78 26.36
N ALA A 816 -16.39 6.43 27.53
CA ALA A 816 -15.19 7.03 28.13
C ALA A 816 -14.10 6.01 28.47
N GLU A 817 -14.48 4.83 28.97
CA GLU A 817 -13.53 3.76 29.29
C GLU A 817 -12.84 3.23 28.03
N ALA A 818 -13.62 2.86 27.02
CA ALA A 818 -13.11 2.41 25.73
C ALA A 818 -12.17 3.45 25.09
N ARG A 819 -12.60 4.73 25.08
CA ARG A 819 -11.81 5.86 24.59
C ARG A 819 -10.50 6.04 25.36
N ALA A 820 -10.50 5.86 26.68
CA ALA A 820 -9.29 5.94 27.49
C ALA A 820 -8.29 4.82 27.14
N ILE A 821 -8.77 3.59 26.90
CA ILE A 821 -7.94 2.46 26.46
C ILE A 821 -7.34 2.74 25.08
N PHE A 822 -8.16 3.10 24.09
CA PHE A 822 -7.67 3.35 22.74
C PHE A 822 -6.72 4.54 22.64
N THR A 823 -6.88 5.58 23.48
CA THR A 823 -5.96 6.73 23.51
C THR A 823 -4.54 6.36 23.98
N ARG A 824 -4.38 5.23 24.68
CA ARG A 824 -3.07 4.74 25.12
C ARG A 824 -2.27 4.07 24.01
N ILE A 825 -2.94 3.47 23.02
CA ILE A 825 -2.29 2.68 21.97
C ILE A 825 -1.35 3.53 21.10
N PRO A 826 -1.77 4.69 20.53
CA PRO A 826 -0.87 5.55 19.76
C PRO A 826 0.32 6.07 20.58
N LYS A 827 0.14 6.24 21.89
CA LYS A 827 1.20 6.67 22.81
C LYS A 827 2.14 5.53 23.24
N ARG A 828 1.94 4.33 22.69
CA ARG A 828 2.65 3.10 23.06
C ARG A 828 2.64 2.81 24.56
N ASN A 829 1.61 3.29 25.27
CA ASN A 829 1.37 3.00 26.68
C ASN A 829 0.64 1.65 26.82
N LEU A 830 1.32 0.61 26.33
CA LEU A 830 0.79 -0.74 26.19
C LEU A 830 0.78 -1.52 27.51
N TYR A 831 -0.09 -2.51 27.59
CA TYR A 831 -0.03 -3.56 28.62
C TYR A 831 1.37 -4.18 28.67
N LYS A 832 1.82 -4.53 29.88
CA LYS A 832 3.19 -4.97 30.11
C LYS A 832 3.24 -6.47 30.30
N LYS A 833 4.02 -7.14 29.46
CA LYS A 833 4.36 -8.55 29.67
C LYS A 833 5.15 -8.69 30.97
N ILE A 834 4.65 -9.53 31.88
CA ILE A 834 5.30 -9.84 33.16
C ILE A 834 6.18 -11.09 33.03
N GLY A 835 5.80 -12.06 32.19
CA GLY A 835 6.58 -13.25 31.96
C GLY A 835 6.08 -14.09 30.78
N SER A 836 6.90 -15.05 30.37
CA SER A 836 6.47 -16.13 29.49
C SER A 836 7.33 -17.36 29.65
N THR A 837 6.70 -18.51 29.52
CA THR A 837 7.32 -19.82 29.65
C THR A 837 6.86 -20.71 28.51
N ILE A 838 7.80 -21.42 27.90
CA ILE A 838 7.48 -22.49 26.96
C ILE A 838 7.14 -23.70 27.83
N ILE A 839 5.95 -24.25 27.65
CA ILE A 839 5.46 -25.39 28.42
C ILE A 839 5.32 -26.60 27.50
N LYS A 840 5.58 -27.78 28.05
CA LYS A 840 5.33 -29.04 27.33
C LYS A 840 3.82 -29.23 27.20
N TRP A 841 3.37 -29.73 26.07
CA TRP A 841 1.94 -29.94 25.82
C TRP A 841 1.28 -30.82 26.90
N LYS A 842 2.01 -31.83 27.43
CA LYS A 842 1.52 -32.74 28.49
C LYS A 842 1.21 -32.03 29.80
N THR A 843 1.92 -30.95 30.11
CA THR A 843 1.75 -30.19 31.36
C THR A 843 0.89 -28.94 31.18
N ARG A 844 0.37 -28.70 29.97
CA ARG A 844 -0.49 -27.55 29.65
C ARG A 844 -1.64 -27.37 30.62
N ASP A 845 -2.41 -28.43 30.88
CA ASP A 845 -3.61 -28.34 31.71
C ASP A 845 -3.26 -28.11 33.18
N PHE A 846 -2.13 -28.67 33.63
CA PHE A 846 -1.56 -28.36 34.95
C PHE A 846 -1.25 -26.87 35.08
N TYR A 847 -0.51 -26.27 34.13
CA TYR A 847 -0.23 -24.84 34.17
C TYR A 847 -1.51 -23.98 34.05
N ARG A 848 -2.49 -24.37 33.23
CA ARG A 848 -3.79 -23.66 33.11
C ARG A 848 -4.57 -23.61 34.42
N GLN A 849 -4.54 -24.69 35.20
CA GLN A 849 -5.21 -24.75 36.50
C GLN A 849 -4.43 -24.04 37.61
N ASN A 850 -3.10 -23.94 37.48
CA ASN A 850 -2.23 -23.45 38.55
C ASN A 850 -1.73 -22.02 38.37
N VAL A 851 -1.72 -21.49 37.16
CA VAL A 851 -1.28 -20.11 36.86
C VAL A 851 -2.49 -19.29 36.46
N THR A 852 -3.16 -18.75 37.49
CA THR A 852 -4.36 -17.91 37.33
C THR A 852 -4.08 -16.48 37.83
N PRO A 853 -4.85 -15.47 37.39
CA PRO A 853 -4.79 -14.12 37.93
C PRO A 853 -4.84 -14.08 39.47
N GLU A 854 -5.71 -14.87 40.09
CA GLU A 854 -5.90 -14.94 41.54
C GLU A 854 -4.64 -15.41 42.25
N ARG A 855 -4.03 -16.49 41.74
CA ARG A 855 -2.80 -17.05 42.32
C ARG A 855 -1.61 -16.11 42.11
N LEU A 856 -1.55 -15.42 40.99
CA LEU A 856 -0.51 -14.42 40.74
C LEU A 856 -0.62 -13.24 41.71
N ILE A 857 -1.83 -12.72 41.98
CA ILE A 857 -2.05 -11.67 42.98
C ILE A 857 -1.71 -12.17 44.38
N ALA A 858 -2.16 -13.37 44.75
CA ALA A 858 -1.86 -13.96 46.06
C ALA A 858 -0.35 -14.13 46.27
N THR A 859 0.36 -14.61 45.24
CA THR A 859 1.82 -14.73 45.25
C THR A 859 2.48 -13.36 45.39
N ALA A 860 1.98 -12.35 44.66
CA ALA A 860 2.50 -10.98 44.74
C ALA A 860 2.37 -10.39 46.15
N LYS A 861 1.23 -10.61 46.82
CA LYS A 861 1.00 -10.15 48.20
C LYS A 861 1.86 -10.90 49.24
N ALA A 862 2.30 -12.11 48.93
CA ALA A 862 3.13 -12.93 49.81
C ALA A 862 4.64 -12.67 49.65
N LEU A 863 5.07 -11.88 48.65
CA LEU A 863 6.49 -11.56 48.47
C LEU A 863 6.98 -10.61 49.58
N PRO A 864 8.23 -10.78 50.07
CA PRO A 864 8.80 -9.88 51.06
C PRO A 864 8.94 -8.45 50.48
N PRO A 865 8.81 -7.38 51.31
CA PRO A 865 8.86 -5.98 50.84
C PRO A 865 10.20 -5.50 50.24
N SER A 866 11.22 -6.35 50.15
CA SER A 866 12.58 -5.99 49.72
C SER A 866 12.83 -6.36 48.26
N LEU A 867 12.51 -5.45 47.34
CA LEU A 867 13.18 -5.39 46.04
C LEU A 867 14.38 -4.45 46.20
N GLU A 868 15.53 -5.00 46.62
CA GLU A 868 16.81 -4.28 46.56
C GLU A 868 17.25 -4.13 45.10
N GLY A 869 17.47 -2.88 44.68
CA GLY A 869 18.05 -2.49 43.38
C GLY A 869 17.50 -1.16 42.87
N ASP A 870 18.32 -0.09 42.96
CA ASP A 870 18.32 1.28 42.36
C ASP A 870 17.03 2.02 41.93
N HIS A 871 15.84 1.47 42.13
CA HIS A 871 14.56 2.09 41.82
C HIS A 871 13.61 1.92 43.02
N ALA A 872 13.89 2.67 44.08
CA ALA A 872 12.94 2.92 45.17
C ALA A 872 11.75 3.77 44.65
N ALA A 873 10.93 3.21 43.78
CA ALA A 873 9.56 3.65 43.58
C ALA A 873 8.71 3.03 44.69
N SER A 874 7.79 3.80 45.28
CA SER A 874 6.84 3.31 46.29
C SER A 874 6.23 1.98 45.84
N VAL A 875 6.32 0.94 46.67
CA VAL A 875 5.65 -0.35 46.39
C VAL A 875 4.19 -0.03 46.05
N PRO A 876 3.70 -0.41 44.86
CA PRO A 876 2.36 -0.06 44.44
C PRO A 876 1.34 -0.77 45.34
N ASP A 877 0.24 -0.08 45.66
CA ASP A 877 -0.84 -0.61 46.50
C ASP A 877 -1.50 -1.82 45.81
N LEU A 878 -1.17 -3.02 46.28
CA LEU A 878 -1.65 -4.30 45.74
C LEU A 878 -3.12 -4.58 46.06
N ASP A 879 -3.75 -3.83 46.98
CA ASP A 879 -5.17 -3.99 47.29
C ASP A 879 -6.07 -3.38 46.21
N LYS A 880 -5.51 -2.47 45.39
CA LYS A 880 -6.20 -1.91 44.22
C LYS A 880 -6.13 -2.80 42.98
N LEU A 881 -5.24 -3.81 42.97
CA LEU A 881 -5.04 -4.68 41.82
C LEU A 881 -6.15 -5.73 41.74
N LYS A 882 -6.90 -5.74 40.64
CA LYS A 882 -8.00 -6.69 40.40
C LYS A 882 -7.54 -7.86 39.54
N THR A 883 -8.23 -8.99 39.61
CA THR A 883 -7.99 -10.15 38.74
C THR A 883 -8.16 -9.78 37.26
N THR A 884 -9.08 -8.87 36.95
CA THR A 884 -9.29 -8.31 35.61
C THR A 884 -8.11 -7.51 35.07
N ASP A 885 -7.15 -7.12 35.90
CA ASP A 885 -5.96 -6.35 35.50
C ASP A 885 -4.80 -7.23 35.05
N ILE A 886 -4.96 -8.56 35.17
CA ILE A 886 -3.97 -9.56 34.79
C ILE A 886 -4.55 -10.43 33.69
N ILE A 887 -3.74 -10.64 32.65
CA ILE A 887 -4.09 -11.50 31.52
C ILE A 887 -3.10 -12.66 31.54
N VAL A 888 -3.59 -13.89 31.61
CA VAL A 888 -2.80 -15.10 31.40
C VAL A 888 -3.26 -15.73 30.09
N ASP A 889 -2.35 -15.77 29.13
CA ASP A 889 -2.56 -16.28 27.79
C ASP A 889 -1.83 -17.60 27.59
N PHE A 890 -2.53 -18.55 26.98
CA PHE A 890 -1.98 -19.85 26.63
C PHE A 890 -2.12 -20.04 25.12
N SER A 891 -1.03 -19.78 24.42
CA SER A 891 -0.93 -19.87 22.96
C SER A 891 -0.28 -21.19 22.56
N SER A 892 -0.80 -21.85 21.52
CA SER A 892 -0.16 -23.02 20.92
C SER A 892 0.56 -22.61 19.63
N ARG A 893 1.78 -23.10 19.43
CA ARG A 893 2.58 -22.90 18.21
C ARG A 893 2.85 -24.27 17.61
N ASN A 894 2.29 -24.54 16.44
CA ASN A 894 2.38 -25.86 15.81
C ASN A 894 2.63 -25.77 14.30
N TYR A 895 3.06 -26.90 13.75
CA TYR A 895 3.31 -27.09 12.32
C TYR A 895 2.01 -27.30 11.51
N GLY A 896 0.84 -26.95 12.05
CA GLY A 896 -0.46 -27.05 11.36
C GLY A 896 -1.37 -28.14 11.91
N MET A 897 -0.81 -29.26 12.37
CA MET A 897 -1.56 -30.44 12.85
C MET A 897 -1.43 -30.70 14.35
N LYS A 898 -1.44 -29.61 15.13
CA LYS A 898 -1.21 -29.65 16.59
C LYS A 898 0.05 -30.47 16.89
N GLU A 899 -0.04 -31.47 17.77
CA GLU A 899 1.08 -32.33 18.18
C GLU A 899 1.58 -33.30 17.10
N LYS A 900 0.80 -33.51 16.04
CA LYS A 900 1.09 -34.53 15.02
C LYS A 900 1.96 -33.96 13.90
N ASN A 901 2.77 -34.82 13.29
CA ASN A 901 3.53 -34.47 12.09
C ASN A 901 2.56 -34.22 10.92
N PRO A 902 2.51 -33.01 10.34
CA PRO A 902 1.59 -32.71 9.24
C PRO A 902 1.88 -33.57 7.99
N LEU A 903 3.13 -34.02 7.77
CA LEU A 903 3.47 -34.88 6.64
C LEU A 903 2.85 -36.28 6.74
N ASP A 904 2.41 -36.72 7.92
CA ASP A 904 1.70 -38.00 8.08
C ASP A 904 0.31 -37.99 7.44
N PHE A 905 -0.21 -36.79 7.16
CA PHE A 905 -1.53 -36.52 6.56
C PHE A 905 -1.43 -36.08 5.10
N VAL A 906 -0.24 -35.68 4.62
CA VAL A 906 0.01 -35.38 3.21
C VAL A 906 0.35 -36.68 2.47
N LYS A 907 -0.24 -36.85 1.29
CA LYS A 907 -0.03 -38.01 0.44
C LYS A 907 0.97 -37.69 -0.66
N PHE A 908 1.86 -38.64 -0.94
CA PHE A 908 2.89 -38.51 -1.94
C PHE A 908 2.87 -39.67 -2.92
N TYR A 909 3.21 -39.41 -4.18
CA TYR A 909 3.42 -40.42 -5.21
C TYR A 909 4.87 -40.40 -5.70
N SER A 910 5.32 -41.49 -6.31
CA SER A 910 6.63 -41.56 -6.96
C SER A 910 6.48 -41.40 -8.46
N LYS A 911 7.42 -40.74 -9.13
CA LYS A 911 7.42 -40.71 -10.60
C LYS A 911 7.46 -42.12 -11.22
N HIS A 912 8.02 -43.09 -10.51
CA HIS A 912 8.08 -44.50 -10.94
C HIS A 912 6.78 -45.26 -10.73
N ASP A 913 5.91 -44.78 -9.83
CA ASP A 913 4.58 -45.31 -9.60
C ASP A 913 3.64 -44.13 -9.30
N PRO A 914 3.09 -43.50 -10.36
CA PRO A 914 2.31 -42.29 -10.21
C PRO A 914 0.83 -42.53 -9.88
N PHE A 915 0.44 -43.79 -9.70
CA PHE A 915 -0.95 -44.18 -9.45
C PHE A 915 -1.20 -44.59 -8.01
N THR A 916 -0.14 -44.84 -7.24
CA THR A 916 -0.25 -45.15 -5.81
C THR A 916 0.21 -43.98 -4.96
N CYS A 917 -0.49 -43.78 -3.84
CA CYS A 917 -0.10 -42.79 -2.85
C CYS A 917 0.46 -43.48 -1.60
N ARG A 918 1.51 -42.90 -1.03
CA ARG A 918 2.10 -43.32 0.24
C ARG A 918 2.34 -42.11 1.14
N LYS A 919 2.55 -42.37 2.42
CA LYS A 919 3.06 -41.35 3.35
C LYS A 919 4.56 -41.14 3.07
N ALA A 920 5.05 -39.93 3.29
CA ALA A 920 6.48 -39.70 3.27
C ALA A 920 7.13 -40.40 4.47
N ASP A 921 8.25 -41.09 4.22
CA ASP A 921 9.11 -41.58 5.29
C ASP A 921 9.99 -40.40 5.77
N PRO A 922 10.30 -40.29 7.07
CA PRO A 922 11.34 -39.40 7.58
C PRO A 922 12.54 -39.15 6.68
N LYS A 923 13.12 -40.23 6.11
CA LYS A 923 14.30 -40.17 5.25
C LYS A 923 14.07 -39.43 3.93
N ASP A 924 12.82 -39.24 3.52
CA ASP A 924 12.43 -38.58 2.28
C ASP A 924 12.54 -37.05 2.38
N TYR A 925 12.61 -36.47 3.60
CA TYR A 925 12.67 -35.01 3.79
C TYR A 925 13.68 -34.52 4.83
N SER A 926 13.93 -35.24 5.93
CA SER A 926 14.94 -34.84 6.92
C SER A 926 15.32 -35.98 7.87
N SER A 927 16.62 -36.22 8.03
CA SER A 927 17.15 -37.08 9.09
C SER A 927 17.18 -36.40 10.47
N LEU A 928 17.01 -35.08 10.53
CA LEU A 928 16.97 -34.28 11.75
C LEU A 928 15.52 -33.98 12.13
N GLN A 929 14.77 -35.01 12.50
CA GLN A 929 13.36 -34.84 12.84
C GLN A 929 13.17 -34.12 14.16
N HIS A 930 12.16 -33.25 14.22
CA HIS A 930 11.64 -32.78 15.50
C HIS A 930 10.85 -33.91 16.16
N GLU A 931 11.17 -34.21 17.42
CA GLU A 931 10.41 -35.17 18.24
C GLU A 931 8.99 -34.65 18.53
N PHE A 932 8.80 -33.32 18.50
CA PHE A 932 7.53 -32.65 18.75
C PHE A 932 7.21 -31.61 17.66
N PHE A 933 5.97 -31.59 17.18
CA PHE A 933 5.49 -30.66 16.14
C PHE A 933 4.62 -29.52 16.70
N SER A 934 4.51 -29.44 18.03
CA SER A 934 3.81 -28.38 18.75
C SER A 934 4.56 -27.99 20.01
N GLU A 935 4.58 -26.70 20.29
CA GLU A 935 5.01 -26.12 21.55
C GLU A 935 3.92 -25.22 22.09
N ASP A 936 3.55 -25.40 23.35
CA ASP A 936 2.65 -24.48 24.03
C ASP A 936 3.47 -23.38 24.73
N GLY A 937 2.92 -22.18 24.74
CA GLY A 937 3.49 -21.03 25.41
C GLY A 937 2.48 -20.45 26.37
N MET A 938 2.91 -20.20 27.60
CA MET A 938 2.18 -19.38 28.55
C MET A 938 2.82 -18.00 28.60
N SER A 939 2.00 -16.94 28.50
CA SER A 939 2.44 -15.57 28.68
C SER A 939 1.50 -14.86 29.62
N ALA A 940 2.04 -14.04 30.53
CA ALA A 940 1.23 -13.22 31.40
C ALA A 940 1.51 -11.73 31.18
N PHE A 941 0.47 -10.91 31.31
CA PHE A 941 0.50 -9.46 31.14
C PHE A 941 -0.23 -8.77 32.29
N VAL A 942 0.17 -7.52 32.58
CA VAL A 942 -0.53 -6.63 33.49
C VAL A 942 -0.94 -5.34 32.76
N LYS A 943 -2.15 -4.86 33.02
CA LYS A 943 -2.73 -3.68 32.33
C LYS A 943 -2.07 -2.37 32.74
N HIS A 944 -1.53 -2.33 33.95
CA HIS A 944 -1.00 -1.15 34.64
C HIS A 944 0.51 -1.29 34.82
N LYS A 945 1.28 -0.29 34.36
CA LYS A 945 2.74 -0.37 34.26
C LYS A 945 3.41 -0.41 35.64
N GLU A 946 2.83 0.29 36.61
CA GLU A 946 3.29 0.39 37.99
C GLU A 946 3.38 -0.97 38.69
N TYR A 947 2.51 -1.92 38.36
CA TYR A 947 2.54 -3.26 38.96
C TYR A 947 3.48 -4.24 38.25
N ARG A 948 4.11 -3.84 37.14
CA ARG A 948 4.88 -4.76 36.28
C ARG A 948 5.97 -5.52 37.03
N ASP A 949 6.78 -4.82 37.81
CA ASP A 949 7.99 -5.42 38.37
C ASP A 949 7.64 -6.35 39.54
N VAL A 950 6.68 -5.97 40.40
CA VAL A 950 6.13 -6.84 41.45
C VAL A 950 5.44 -8.07 40.86
N MET A 951 4.61 -7.90 39.82
CA MET A 951 3.92 -9.02 39.18
C MET A 951 4.88 -9.94 38.41
N LYS A 952 5.97 -9.41 37.87
CA LYS A 952 7.05 -10.20 37.28
C LYS A 952 7.74 -11.07 38.34
N ALA A 953 8.03 -10.51 39.52
CA ALA A 953 8.57 -11.27 40.63
C ALA A 953 7.59 -12.37 41.07
N ALA A 954 6.29 -12.06 41.16
CA ALA A 954 5.25 -13.00 41.52
C ALA A 954 5.12 -14.15 40.51
N TYR A 955 5.15 -13.83 39.21
CA TYR A 955 5.15 -14.81 38.14
C TYR A 955 6.33 -15.79 38.24
N ASN A 956 7.54 -15.28 38.46
CA ASN A 956 8.74 -16.11 38.61
C ASN A 956 8.69 -16.97 39.88
N ALA A 957 8.23 -16.42 41.00
CA ALA A 957 8.08 -17.15 42.25
C ALA A 957 7.03 -18.27 42.15
N LEU A 958 5.89 -17.98 41.51
CA LEU A 958 4.84 -18.96 41.28
C LEU A 958 5.35 -20.11 40.40
N LEU A 959 6.03 -19.81 39.29
CA LEU A 959 6.62 -20.84 38.44
C LEU A 959 7.62 -21.72 39.18
N LYS A 960 8.54 -21.13 39.93
CA LYS A 960 9.51 -21.90 40.73
C LYS A 960 8.82 -22.83 41.73
N SER A 961 7.69 -22.40 42.31
CA SER A 961 6.91 -23.25 43.24
C SER A 961 6.19 -24.42 42.55
N LEU A 962 5.93 -24.31 41.25
CA LEU A 962 5.27 -25.34 40.44
C LEU A 962 6.27 -26.35 39.86
N GLU A 963 7.47 -25.89 39.47
CA GLU A 963 8.55 -26.76 39.00
C GLU A 963 8.98 -27.78 40.07
N VAL A 964 9.03 -27.37 41.35
CA VAL A 964 9.35 -28.26 42.49
C VAL A 964 8.26 -29.33 42.74
N LYS A 965 7.11 -29.24 42.08
CA LYS A 965 5.99 -30.20 42.18
C LYS A 965 5.77 -31.01 40.90
N GLU A 966 6.52 -30.74 39.82
CA GLU A 966 6.48 -31.51 38.57
C GLU A 966 7.41 -32.74 38.61
N ASP A 967 8.44 -32.73 39.46
CA ASP A 967 9.24 -33.90 39.87
C ASP A 967 8.55 -34.68 41.00
#